data_AF-A0A3M7F1A5-F1
#
_entry.id   AF-A0A3M7F1A5-F1
#
_cell.length_a   1.000
_cell.length_b   1.000
_cell.length_c   1.000
_cell.angle_alpha   90.00
_cell.angle_beta   90.00
_cell.angle_gamma   90.00
#
_symmetry.space_group_name_H-M   'P 1'
#
loop_
_entity.id
_entity.type
_entity.pdbx_description
1 polymer ?
#
loop_
_entity_poly.entity_id
_entity_poly.type
_entity_poly.pdbx_seq_one_letter_code
_entity_poly.pdbx_strand_id
1 'polypeptide(L)'
;MSQYADLPDLKVRLLRIPDDWGTLQIHNHLNGYGSIDLIEVNEATNARPRSAYVIFKPPPNDESWVNASLVVKDKDGNRHNVQCKVDDRRHEQLRQANVPSSVEGCLAEFSAGIMQQEDRMLMLFTAARSSGGSPRVVANNNFSRLEVCFSVCLETDKHGIVRHYKLLINFAQIRHASFSPSNAGRILVFTVDKPPLLYRRATTVQETHEPDSLCWRESQLWYRQTGIGMRPNCKDQITQLQKDDAILDLGRWLTYRLVFGNDDTEALESISQALISHNIDLKPEMTNFVLAKSEELWSWNADNHDADGDANGFGGFLATHLMSPSPIHLDFRIRYQLEVCLSMGVLNESNMTFDFIQRLAETDPDDAERMAKVLEKIADDGKRVYDPMDIFRLQRLVSFSTKKPPRYCAKVPGAVVTPSTVYFSTPVMETSNRVIRKYAESGDRFLRVKFTDERYRGKIRAGDDKTMSEVLTRVYRTMKNGIKIGDRLYEFLAFGNAQFREHGAYFFAPTQSLTTAKMRQWMGDFSKIEVVAKYASRIGQCFSTTRAVLLPVKLETIPDIITHNKYCFTDGVGKISHFLARMIAEEHMMPHSDEIYPSVFQFRLGGCKGVLAVDPSLPSGTIHVRPSQQKFPAEYKGLEICRISQYSSANLNVQIILVLNALGVKTRAFQEKMQKALDDILAAMTDQYKAIQQLSRNVDSSQTTLILADMIFDGFMDANDPFMISCLRLWRAWMLKYLKEKARIPVEQGAFVLGCVDETATLKGHRDEDLSTDLLLQDQAQLPEIFLQISDPDHKGRYKIVQGVCVLTRNPSLHPGDARVVQAVDVPALHHLKNCVVLPQTGDRDLASMCSGGDLDGDDYLVIWDKELIPS
;
A
#
# COMPACT_ATOMS: atom_id res chain seq x y z
N MET A 1 -42.40 -31.35 -6.76
CA MET A 1 -41.03 -31.21 -6.22
C MET A 1 -40.26 -30.45 -7.28
N SER A 2 -39.59 -29.36 -6.90
CA SER A 2 -38.81 -28.53 -7.82
C SER A 2 -37.64 -29.35 -8.38
N GLN A 3 -37.43 -29.31 -9.69
CA GLN A 3 -36.41 -30.10 -10.40
C GLN A 3 -34.99 -29.68 -10.00
N TYR A 4 -34.82 -28.44 -9.54
CA TYR A 4 -33.54 -27.82 -9.24
C TYR A 4 -33.32 -27.56 -7.74
N ALA A 5 -34.24 -27.98 -6.85
CA ALA A 5 -34.21 -27.70 -5.41
C ALA A 5 -32.91 -28.15 -4.70
N ASP A 6 -32.33 -29.27 -5.16
CA ASP A 6 -31.12 -29.84 -4.56
C ASP A 6 -29.81 -29.19 -5.06
N LEU A 7 -29.90 -28.19 -5.95
CA LEU A 7 -28.74 -27.49 -6.49
C LEU A 7 -28.33 -26.30 -5.61
N PRO A 8 -27.03 -25.95 -5.55
CA PRO A 8 -26.57 -24.80 -4.77
C PRO A 8 -26.99 -23.46 -5.36
N ASP A 9 -27.22 -23.41 -6.69
CA ASP A 9 -27.71 -22.25 -7.44
C ASP A 9 -28.34 -22.71 -8.77
N LEU A 10 -29.16 -21.82 -9.36
CA LEU A 10 -29.76 -22.00 -10.69
C LEU A 10 -29.32 -20.87 -11.61
N LYS A 11 -28.57 -21.20 -12.67
CA LYS A 11 -28.15 -20.26 -13.72
C LYS A 11 -29.08 -20.34 -14.92
N VAL A 12 -29.72 -19.22 -15.24
CA VAL A 12 -30.65 -19.09 -16.37
C VAL A 12 -30.14 -18.07 -17.37
N ARG A 13 -30.16 -18.43 -18.65
CA ARG A 13 -29.86 -17.56 -19.79
C ARG A 13 -31.16 -17.00 -20.36
N LEU A 14 -31.25 -15.68 -20.41
CA LEU A 14 -32.33 -14.93 -21.05
C LEU A 14 -31.90 -14.58 -22.48
N LEU A 15 -32.61 -15.09 -23.49
CA LEU A 15 -32.34 -14.81 -24.89
C LEU A 15 -33.34 -13.78 -25.45
N ARG A 16 -32.83 -12.84 -26.27
CA ARG A 16 -33.63 -11.79 -26.92
C ARG A 16 -34.33 -10.87 -25.91
N ILE A 17 -33.57 -10.41 -24.92
CA ILE A 17 -34.05 -9.37 -24.01
C ILE A 17 -34.17 -8.03 -24.77
N PRO A 18 -35.09 -7.13 -24.38
CA PRO A 18 -35.20 -5.80 -24.98
C PRO A 18 -33.89 -5.01 -24.90
N ASP A 19 -33.62 -4.15 -25.89
CA ASP A 19 -32.37 -3.38 -25.97
C ASP A 19 -32.24 -2.33 -24.84
N ASP A 20 -33.36 -1.87 -24.29
CA ASP A 20 -33.44 -0.95 -23.16
C ASP A 20 -33.39 -1.65 -21.79
N TRP A 21 -33.38 -2.99 -21.75
CA TRP A 21 -33.25 -3.73 -20.51
C TRP A 21 -31.79 -3.77 -20.03
N GLY A 22 -31.55 -3.11 -18.90
CA GLY A 22 -30.35 -3.25 -18.09
C GLY A 22 -30.55 -4.22 -16.93
N THR A 23 -29.57 -4.27 -16.03
CA THR A 23 -29.59 -5.15 -14.86
C THR A 23 -30.81 -4.88 -13.95
N LEU A 24 -31.25 -3.62 -13.84
CA LEU A 24 -32.37 -3.22 -12.98
C LEU A 24 -33.73 -3.74 -13.49
N GLN A 25 -33.99 -3.62 -14.80
CA GLN A 25 -35.23 -4.10 -15.40
C GLN A 25 -35.35 -5.62 -15.23
N ILE A 26 -34.24 -6.34 -15.46
CA ILE A 26 -34.15 -7.78 -15.25
C ILE A 26 -34.42 -8.12 -13.77
N HIS A 27 -33.77 -7.43 -12.83
CA HIS A 27 -34.00 -7.65 -11.40
C HIS A 27 -35.46 -7.44 -11.01
N ASN A 28 -36.06 -6.31 -11.41
CA ASN A 28 -37.44 -5.97 -11.08
C ASN A 28 -38.45 -6.99 -11.63
N HIS A 29 -38.17 -7.58 -12.80
CA HIS A 29 -39.05 -8.58 -13.39
C HIS A 29 -38.90 -9.95 -12.74
N LEU A 30 -37.68 -10.32 -12.32
CA LEU A 30 -37.37 -11.67 -11.89
C LEU A 30 -37.27 -11.87 -10.37
N ASN A 31 -37.19 -10.82 -9.56
CA ASN A 31 -37.05 -10.94 -8.11
C ASN A 31 -38.25 -11.63 -7.42
N GLY A 32 -39.42 -11.65 -8.06
CA GLY A 32 -40.61 -12.31 -7.54
C GLY A 32 -40.51 -13.83 -7.55
N TYR A 33 -39.64 -14.40 -8.39
CA TYR A 33 -39.44 -15.85 -8.48
C TYR A 33 -38.45 -16.38 -7.44
N GLY A 34 -37.54 -15.54 -6.96
CA GLY A 34 -36.54 -15.91 -5.96
C GLY A 34 -35.43 -14.89 -5.78
N SER A 35 -34.49 -15.19 -4.88
CA SER A 35 -33.33 -14.33 -4.60
C SER A 35 -32.30 -14.41 -5.71
N ILE A 36 -32.00 -13.25 -6.33
CA ILE A 36 -31.01 -13.13 -7.41
C ILE A 36 -29.63 -12.82 -6.83
N ASP A 37 -28.62 -13.61 -7.20
CA ASP A 37 -27.22 -13.45 -6.77
C ASP A 37 -26.38 -12.66 -7.80
N LEU A 38 -26.60 -12.91 -9.10
CA LEU A 38 -25.86 -12.27 -10.21
C LEU A 38 -26.78 -12.01 -11.40
N ILE A 39 -26.59 -10.86 -12.05
CA ILE A 39 -27.12 -10.51 -13.37
C ILE A 39 -25.95 -10.06 -14.24
N GLU A 40 -25.83 -10.62 -15.44
CA GLU A 40 -24.81 -10.24 -16.42
C GLU A 40 -25.48 -10.06 -17.79
N VAL A 41 -25.40 -8.85 -18.33
CA VAL A 41 -26.01 -8.46 -19.60
C VAL A 41 -24.94 -8.48 -20.69
N ASN A 42 -25.20 -9.25 -21.75
CA ASN A 42 -24.39 -9.28 -22.95
C ASN A 42 -25.00 -8.35 -23.99
N GLU A 43 -24.21 -7.38 -24.44
CA GLU A 43 -24.62 -6.46 -25.50
C GLU A 43 -24.87 -7.20 -26.83
N ALA A 44 -25.73 -6.60 -27.65
CA ALA A 44 -25.97 -7.10 -28.99
C ALA A 44 -24.72 -6.92 -29.85
N THR A 45 -24.45 -7.91 -30.70
CA THR A 45 -23.42 -7.82 -31.76
C THR A 45 -24.09 -8.08 -33.10
N ASN A 46 -23.43 -7.75 -34.21
CA ASN A 46 -23.94 -8.05 -35.56
C ASN A 46 -24.33 -9.54 -35.76
N ALA A 47 -23.78 -10.45 -34.95
CA ALA A 47 -24.03 -11.88 -35.03
C ALA A 47 -24.98 -12.43 -33.95
N ARG A 48 -25.28 -11.69 -32.87
CA ARG A 48 -26.04 -12.20 -31.71
C ARG A 48 -26.94 -11.12 -31.09
N PRO A 49 -28.23 -11.43 -30.85
CA PRO A 49 -29.13 -10.51 -30.15
C PRO A 49 -28.70 -10.34 -28.68
N ARG A 50 -29.11 -9.21 -28.07
CA ARG A 50 -28.89 -8.92 -26.65
C ARG A 50 -29.41 -10.07 -25.78
N SER A 51 -28.64 -10.46 -24.76
CA SER A 51 -28.97 -11.58 -23.87
C SER A 51 -28.47 -11.33 -22.47
N ALA A 52 -28.95 -12.07 -21.48
CA ALA A 52 -28.43 -11.99 -20.12
C ALA A 52 -28.27 -13.35 -19.47
N TYR A 53 -27.44 -13.41 -18.44
CA TYR A 53 -27.39 -14.49 -17.47
C TYR A 53 -27.90 -13.99 -16.12
N VAL A 54 -28.70 -14.82 -15.46
CA VAL A 54 -29.20 -14.59 -14.11
C VAL A 54 -28.90 -15.82 -13.27
N ILE A 55 -28.35 -15.62 -12.08
CA ILE A 55 -28.11 -16.70 -11.11
C ILE A 55 -29.01 -16.46 -9.90
N PHE A 56 -29.78 -17.49 -9.54
CA PHE A 56 -30.57 -17.52 -8.32
C PHE A 56 -29.87 -18.33 -7.24
N LYS A 57 -29.85 -17.80 -6.01
CA LYS A 57 -29.26 -18.48 -4.87
C LYS A 57 -30.07 -18.23 -3.58
N PRO A 58 -30.70 -19.26 -3.00
CA PRO A 58 -30.86 -20.63 -3.53
C PRO A 58 -31.71 -20.65 -4.82
N PRO A 59 -31.80 -21.79 -5.53
CA PRO A 59 -32.74 -21.96 -6.64
C PRO A 59 -34.18 -21.53 -6.27
N PRO A 60 -34.93 -20.93 -7.21
CA PRO A 60 -36.29 -20.46 -6.96
C PRO A 60 -37.25 -21.64 -6.74
N ASN A 61 -38.21 -21.47 -5.82
CA ASN A 61 -39.24 -22.48 -5.58
C ASN A 61 -40.26 -22.57 -6.74
N ASP A 62 -40.49 -21.46 -7.43
CA ASP A 62 -41.29 -21.40 -8.66
C ASP A 62 -40.39 -21.51 -9.90
N GLU A 63 -40.51 -22.64 -10.58
CA GLU A 63 -39.76 -22.98 -11.79
C GLU A 63 -40.60 -22.86 -13.06
N SER A 64 -41.85 -22.42 -12.98
CA SER A 64 -42.79 -22.40 -14.12
C SER A 64 -42.33 -21.55 -15.30
N TRP A 65 -41.44 -20.59 -15.05
CA TRP A 65 -40.85 -19.70 -16.05
C TRP A 65 -39.52 -20.22 -16.63
N VAL A 66 -38.92 -21.24 -16.01
CA VAL A 66 -37.64 -21.82 -16.39
C VAL A 66 -37.82 -22.78 -17.58
N ASN A 67 -36.94 -22.70 -18.60
CA ASN A 67 -37.11 -23.38 -19.89
C ASN A 67 -38.40 -23.01 -20.65
N ALA A 68 -39.07 -21.94 -20.22
CA ALA A 68 -40.24 -21.35 -20.86
C ALA A 68 -39.89 -19.99 -21.50
N SER A 69 -40.90 -19.33 -22.10
CA SER A 69 -40.73 -17.97 -22.60
C SER A 69 -41.56 -16.99 -21.76
N LEU A 70 -40.91 -15.91 -21.33
CA LEU A 70 -41.54 -14.82 -20.60
C LEU A 70 -41.93 -13.71 -21.58
N VAL A 71 -43.15 -13.21 -21.47
CA VAL A 71 -43.58 -12.04 -22.24
C VAL A 71 -43.32 -10.79 -21.43
N VAL A 72 -42.37 -9.99 -21.91
CA VAL A 72 -41.92 -8.78 -21.25
C VAL A 72 -42.24 -7.55 -22.11
N LYS A 73 -42.22 -6.35 -21.51
CA LYS A 73 -42.44 -5.09 -22.24
C LYS A 73 -41.17 -4.24 -22.23
N ASP A 74 -40.88 -3.59 -23.35
CA ASP A 74 -39.90 -2.50 -23.41
C ASP A 74 -40.50 -1.19 -22.88
N LYS A 75 -39.68 -0.13 -22.78
CA LYS A 75 -40.08 1.21 -22.38
C LYS A 75 -41.23 1.81 -23.22
N ASP A 76 -41.36 1.38 -24.47
CA ASP A 76 -42.37 1.86 -25.42
C ASP A 76 -43.66 1.00 -25.36
N GLY A 77 -43.68 -0.04 -24.52
CA GLY A 77 -44.81 -0.93 -24.29
C GLY A 77 -44.92 -2.10 -25.27
N ASN A 78 -43.96 -2.28 -26.19
CA ASN A 78 -43.96 -3.40 -27.13
C ASN A 78 -43.64 -4.71 -26.40
N ARG A 79 -44.29 -5.79 -26.83
CA ARG A 79 -44.15 -7.11 -26.21
C ARG A 79 -42.98 -7.88 -26.82
N HIS A 80 -42.06 -8.32 -26.00
CA HIS A 80 -40.92 -9.16 -26.36
C HIS A 80 -41.08 -10.55 -25.74
N ASN A 81 -40.71 -11.59 -26.49
CA ASN A 81 -40.75 -12.98 -26.01
C ASN A 81 -39.35 -13.45 -25.63
N VAL A 82 -39.03 -13.38 -24.33
CA VAL A 82 -37.71 -13.71 -23.78
C VAL A 82 -37.67 -15.19 -23.46
N GLN A 83 -36.81 -15.95 -24.14
CA GLN A 83 -36.63 -17.37 -23.84
C GLN A 83 -35.69 -17.52 -22.64
N CYS A 84 -36.17 -18.18 -21.58
CA CYS A 84 -35.41 -18.44 -20.37
C CYS A 84 -34.90 -19.89 -20.44
N LYS A 85 -33.61 -20.10 -20.64
CA LYS A 85 -33.02 -21.45 -20.76
C LYS A 85 -32.04 -21.71 -19.63
N VAL A 86 -32.14 -22.86 -18.97
CA VAL A 86 -31.14 -23.27 -17.98
C VAL A 86 -29.80 -23.49 -18.67
N ASP A 87 -28.72 -23.01 -18.06
CA ASP A 87 -27.36 -23.23 -18.51
C ASP A 87 -26.73 -24.39 -17.72
N ASP A 88 -27.09 -25.63 -18.11
CA ASP A 88 -26.71 -26.87 -17.41
C ASP A 88 -25.21 -27.18 -17.45
N ARG A 89 -24.41 -26.46 -18.26
CA ARG A 89 -22.97 -26.74 -18.46
C ARG A 89 -22.13 -26.62 -17.20
N ARG A 90 -22.59 -25.92 -16.15
CA ARG A 90 -21.87 -25.86 -14.85
C ARG A 90 -22.09 -27.11 -14.00
N HIS A 91 -23.23 -27.79 -14.15
CA HIS A 91 -23.70 -28.80 -13.22
C HIS A 91 -23.26 -30.22 -13.60
N GLU A 92 -22.73 -30.41 -14.81
CA GLU A 92 -22.08 -31.66 -15.22
C GLU A 92 -20.73 -31.91 -14.51
N GLN A 93 -20.06 -30.86 -13.98
CA GLN A 93 -18.78 -30.99 -13.26
C GLN A 93 -18.88 -30.85 -11.74
N LEU A 94 -20.01 -30.36 -11.19
CA LEU A 94 -20.15 -29.96 -9.78
C LEU A 94 -20.90 -30.96 -8.88
N ARG A 95 -21.09 -32.22 -9.32
CA ARG A 95 -21.76 -33.28 -8.51
C ARG A 95 -20.97 -33.76 -7.27
N GLN A 96 -19.91 -33.06 -6.87
CA GLN A 96 -19.12 -33.38 -5.68
C GLN A 96 -18.76 -32.12 -4.90
N ALA A 97 -19.76 -31.44 -4.33
CA ALA A 97 -19.52 -30.58 -3.19
C ALA A 97 -20.74 -30.67 -2.26
N ASN A 98 -20.70 -31.60 -1.32
CA ASN A 98 -21.51 -31.48 -0.11
C ASN A 98 -21.04 -30.21 0.59
N VAL A 99 -21.73 -29.10 0.36
CA VAL A 99 -21.51 -27.85 1.08
C VAL A 99 -21.95 -28.11 2.53
N PRO A 100 -21.06 -28.01 3.52
CA PRO A 100 -21.49 -28.05 4.92
C PRO A 100 -22.52 -26.96 5.15
N SER A 101 -23.63 -27.29 5.80
CA SER A 101 -24.65 -26.31 6.19
C SER A 101 -24.01 -25.26 7.10
N SER A 102 -24.14 -23.98 6.72
CA SER A 102 -23.88 -22.89 7.66
C SER A 102 -24.86 -23.00 8.81
N VAL A 103 -24.38 -22.87 10.04
CA VAL A 103 -25.25 -22.93 11.22
C VAL A 103 -25.70 -21.52 11.57
N GLU A 104 -27.01 -21.30 11.58
CA GLU A 104 -27.63 -20.05 11.97
C GLU A 104 -28.23 -20.19 13.38
N GLY A 105 -28.04 -19.17 14.22
CA GLY A 105 -28.65 -19.08 15.55
C GLY A 105 -29.27 -17.72 15.78
N CYS A 106 -30.44 -17.70 16.43
CA CYS A 106 -31.08 -16.46 16.84
C CYS A 106 -30.48 -15.93 18.15
N LEU A 107 -30.31 -14.62 18.22
CA LEU A 107 -29.78 -13.94 19.40
C LEU A 107 -30.88 -13.12 20.07
N ALA A 108 -30.97 -13.25 21.38
CA ALA A 108 -31.74 -12.33 22.22
C ALA A 108 -31.06 -10.95 22.24
N GLU A 109 -29.72 -10.95 22.29
CA GLU A 109 -28.92 -9.74 22.40
C GLU A 109 -27.54 -9.93 21.75
N PHE A 110 -27.07 -8.89 21.06
CA PHE A 110 -25.70 -8.73 20.60
C PHE A 110 -25.10 -7.47 21.23
N SER A 111 -24.00 -7.61 21.95
CA SER A 111 -23.31 -6.49 22.59
C SER A 111 -21.85 -6.40 22.14
N ALA A 112 -21.34 -5.17 22.01
CA ALA A 112 -19.95 -4.88 21.69
C ALA A 112 -19.35 -3.93 22.74
N GLY A 113 -18.06 -4.09 23.02
CA GLY A 113 -17.42 -3.42 24.13
C GLY A 113 -15.92 -3.66 24.22
N ILE A 114 -15.38 -3.42 25.42
CA ILE A 114 -13.95 -3.51 25.73
C ILE A 114 -13.70 -4.26 27.03
N MET A 115 -12.60 -5.00 27.09
CA MET A 115 -12.10 -5.57 28.34
C MET A 115 -11.44 -4.47 29.17
N GLN A 116 -12.04 -4.12 30.32
CA GLN A 116 -11.44 -3.20 31.29
C GLN A 116 -10.50 -3.93 32.25
N GLN A 117 -10.76 -5.21 32.53
CA GLN A 117 -9.87 -6.13 33.25
C GLN A 117 -9.92 -7.49 32.53
N GLU A 118 -9.13 -8.47 32.97
CA GLU A 118 -9.11 -9.81 32.34
C GLU A 118 -10.47 -10.53 32.40
N ASP A 119 -11.29 -10.22 33.41
CA ASP A 119 -12.59 -10.84 33.69
C ASP A 119 -13.77 -9.86 33.61
N ARG A 120 -13.54 -8.58 33.31
CA ARG A 120 -14.56 -7.53 33.28
C ARG A 120 -14.67 -6.86 31.90
N MET A 121 -15.87 -6.94 31.31
CA MET A 121 -16.22 -6.28 30.05
C MET A 121 -17.12 -5.07 30.29
N LEU A 122 -16.75 -3.92 29.70
CA LEU A 122 -17.64 -2.77 29.56
C LEU A 122 -18.43 -2.91 28.26
N MET A 123 -19.75 -2.99 28.36
CA MET A 123 -20.67 -3.02 27.21
C MET A 123 -21.00 -1.59 26.81
N LEU A 124 -20.63 -1.23 25.58
CA LEU A 124 -20.74 0.14 25.04
C LEU A 124 -21.77 0.24 23.90
N PHE A 125 -22.11 -0.91 23.32
CA PHE A 125 -23.15 -1.04 22.32
C PHE A 125 -23.95 -2.30 22.60
N THR A 126 -25.27 -2.21 22.45
CA THR A 126 -26.18 -3.34 22.56
C THR A 126 -27.26 -3.24 21.49
N ALA A 127 -27.43 -4.31 20.72
CA ALA A 127 -28.54 -4.52 19.81
C ALA A 127 -29.38 -5.69 20.31
N ALA A 128 -30.67 -5.42 20.55
CA ALA A 128 -31.65 -6.41 20.96
C ALA A 128 -32.83 -6.44 19.98
N ARG A 129 -33.82 -7.29 20.24
CA ARG A 129 -35.04 -7.37 19.42
C ARG A 129 -35.71 -6.00 19.31
N SER A 130 -35.86 -5.53 18.08
CA SER A 130 -36.48 -4.24 17.76
C SER A 130 -37.41 -4.36 16.55
N SER A 131 -37.98 -3.25 16.07
CA SER A 131 -38.79 -3.20 14.84
C SER A 131 -38.04 -3.73 13.61
N GLY A 132 -36.71 -3.72 13.62
CA GLY A 132 -35.84 -4.26 12.57
C GLY A 132 -35.53 -5.75 12.68
N GLY A 133 -36.18 -6.49 13.57
CA GLY A 133 -35.94 -7.91 13.83
C GLY A 133 -34.98 -8.18 15.00
N SER A 134 -34.81 -9.46 15.34
CA SER A 134 -33.81 -9.91 16.32
C SER A 134 -32.43 -10.04 15.66
N PRO A 135 -31.33 -9.79 16.40
CA PRO A 135 -30.01 -10.12 15.91
C PRO A 135 -29.86 -11.63 15.67
N ARG A 136 -28.98 -12.00 14.76
CA ARG A 136 -28.66 -13.39 14.43
C ARG A 136 -27.17 -13.56 14.17
N VAL A 137 -26.69 -14.78 14.34
CA VAL A 137 -25.32 -15.17 14.02
C VAL A 137 -25.32 -16.37 13.08
N VAL A 138 -24.44 -16.33 12.08
CA VAL A 138 -24.21 -17.45 11.16
C VAL A 138 -22.75 -17.87 11.27
N ALA A 139 -22.48 -19.11 11.65
CA ALA A 139 -21.16 -19.72 11.50
C ALA A 139 -21.03 -20.32 10.10
N ASN A 140 -20.14 -19.74 9.31
CA ASN A 140 -19.83 -20.21 7.98
C ASN A 140 -18.45 -20.87 7.97
N ASN A 141 -18.45 -22.20 8.10
CA ASN A 141 -17.23 -23.01 8.13
C ASN A 141 -16.45 -22.96 6.80
N ASN A 142 -17.12 -22.78 5.67
CA ASN A 142 -16.47 -22.69 4.36
C ASN A 142 -15.64 -21.41 4.21
N PHE A 143 -16.07 -20.33 4.86
CA PHE A 143 -15.34 -19.07 4.90
C PHE A 143 -14.57 -18.87 6.21
N SER A 144 -14.57 -19.87 7.11
CA SER A 144 -13.98 -19.82 8.45
C SER A 144 -14.30 -18.52 9.20
N ARG A 145 -15.59 -18.14 9.27
CA ARG A 145 -16.03 -16.87 9.85
C ARG A 145 -17.40 -16.93 10.53
N LEU A 146 -17.62 -16.02 11.48
CA LEU A 146 -18.93 -15.65 12.00
C LEU A 146 -19.48 -14.44 11.24
N GLU A 147 -20.78 -14.47 10.96
CA GLU A 147 -21.53 -13.34 10.41
C GLU A 147 -22.62 -12.94 11.40
N VAL A 148 -22.46 -11.80 12.06
CA VAL A 148 -23.46 -11.26 13.00
C VAL A 148 -24.30 -10.23 12.27
N CYS A 149 -25.59 -10.51 12.09
CA CYS A 149 -26.53 -9.57 11.48
C CYS A 149 -27.38 -8.92 12.56
N PHE A 150 -27.52 -7.60 12.51
CA PHE A 150 -28.30 -6.83 13.49
C PHE A 150 -28.86 -5.54 12.87
N SER A 151 -29.80 -4.93 13.56
CA SER A 151 -30.47 -3.70 13.12
C SER A 151 -30.26 -2.60 14.14
N VAL A 152 -30.08 -1.36 13.67
CA VAL A 152 -29.96 -0.16 14.53
C VAL A 152 -31.02 0.84 14.09
N CYS A 153 -31.79 1.36 15.05
CA CYS A 153 -32.72 2.46 14.82
C CYS A 153 -31.97 3.78 15.02
N LEU A 154 -31.89 4.60 13.98
CA LEU A 154 -31.28 5.92 14.04
C LEU A 154 -32.39 6.98 14.06
N GLU A 155 -32.42 7.81 15.10
CA GLU A 155 -33.30 8.98 15.14
C GLU A 155 -32.74 10.06 14.21
N THR A 156 -33.50 10.45 13.19
CA THR A 156 -33.20 11.62 12.36
C THR A 156 -34.26 12.68 12.58
N ASP A 157 -33.94 13.95 12.35
CA ASP A 157 -34.80 15.14 12.59
C ASP A 157 -36.22 15.07 11.98
N LYS A 158 -36.50 14.08 11.13
CA LYS A 158 -37.81 13.94 10.47
C LYS A 158 -38.50 12.59 10.69
N HIS A 159 -37.80 11.44 10.84
CA HIS A 159 -38.37 10.12 11.19
C HIS A 159 -37.27 9.15 11.68
N GLY A 160 -37.60 8.14 12.48
CA GLY A 160 -36.67 7.05 12.84
C GLY A 160 -36.40 6.13 11.65
N ILE A 161 -35.12 5.94 11.27
CA ILE A 161 -34.71 5.06 10.16
C ILE A 161 -34.05 3.80 10.74
N VAL A 162 -34.61 2.63 10.42
CA VAL A 162 -33.99 1.35 10.75
C VAL A 162 -32.96 1.00 9.67
N ARG A 163 -31.72 0.72 10.08
CA ARG A 163 -30.65 0.27 9.19
C ARG A 163 -30.19 -1.13 9.58
N HIS A 164 -29.91 -1.96 8.58
CA HIS A 164 -29.44 -3.32 8.76
C HIS A 164 -27.93 -3.42 8.54
N TYR A 165 -27.27 -4.14 9.43
CA TYR A 165 -25.83 -4.29 9.46
C TYR A 165 -25.42 -5.77 9.50
N LYS A 166 -24.23 -6.04 8.99
CA LYS A 166 -23.58 -7.36 9.00
C LYS A 166 -22.12 -7.20 9.39
N LEU A 167 -21.72 -7.85 10.47
CA LEU A 167 -20.35 -7.90 10.98
C LEU A 167 -19.72 -9.24 10.61
N LEU A 168 -18.58 -9.22 9.91
CA LEU A 168 -17.85 -10.42 9.48
C LEU A 168 -16.59 -10.59 10.31
N ILE A 169 -16.53 -11.68 11.07
CA ILE A 169 -15.46 -11.98 12.04
C ILE A 169 -14.79 -13.29 11.63
N ASN A 170 -13.55 -13.23 11.15
CA ASN A 170 -12.83 -14.45 10.80
C ASN A 170 -12.40 -15.18 12.09
N PHE A 171 -12.49 -16.51 12.12
CA PHE A 171 -12.06 -17.31 13.27
C PHE A 171 -10.60 -17.04 13.65
N ALA A 172 -9.73 -16.81 12.67
CA ALA A 172 -8.32 -16.48 12.90
C ALA A 172 -8.09 -15.14 13.63
N GLN A 173 -9.11 -14.29 13.78
CA GLN A 173 -9.03 -13.04 14.55
C GLN A 173 -9.37 -13.24 16.03
N ILE A 174 -10.07 -14.33 16.38
CA ILE A 174 -10.53 -14.60 17.74
C ILE A 174 -9.35 -15.09 18.58
N ARG A 175 -9.01 -14.34 19.63
CA ARG A 175 -7.89 -14.64 20.55
C ARG A 175 -8.35 -15.36 21.80
N HIS A 176 -9.47 -14.91 22.34
CA HIS A 176 -10.05 -15.41 23.57
C HIS A 176 -11.53 -15.58 23.33
N ALA A 177 -12.05 -16.72 23.76
CA ALA A 177 -13.47 -16.98 23.82
C ALA A 177 -13.79 -17.61 25.17
N SER A 178 -14.91 -17.22 25.76
CA SER A 178 -15.43 -17.79 26.99
C SER A 178 -16.89 -18.15 26.79
N PHE A 179 -17.30 -19.20 27.47
CA PHE A 179 -18.60 -19.81 27.29
C PHE A 179 -19.31 -20.00 28.62
N SER A 180 -20.59 -19.62 28.68
CA SER A 180 -21.48 -19.96 29.79
C SER A 180 -22.65 -20.82 29.31
N PRO A 181 -22.77 -22.06 29.82
CA PRO A 181 -23.93 -22.91 29.57
C PRO A 181 -25.09 -22.69 30.58
N SER A 182 -24.99 -21.74 31.51
CA SER A 182 -25.94 -21.66 32.63
C SER A 182 -27.35 -21.24 32.19
N ASN A 183 -28.38 -21.68 32.95
CA ASN A 183 -29.79 -21.31 32.74
C ASN A 183 -30.06 -19.78 32.83
N ALA A 184 -29.08 -18.98 33.29
CA ALA A 184 -29.16 -17.52 33.40
C ALA A 184 -28.72 -16.79 32.12
N GLY A 185 -28.28 -17.51 31.09
CA GLY A 185 -28.01 -16.95 29.77
C GLY A 185 -26.98 -17.77 29.02
N ARG A 186 -27.39 -18.38 27.91
CA ARG A 186 -26.51 -19.02 26.93
C ARG A 186 -25.64 -17.98 26.25
N ILE A 187 -24.46 -17.73 26.81
CA ILE A 187 -23.62 -16.59 26.45
C ILE A 187 -22.30 -17.07 25.84
N LEU A 188 -21.98 -16.51 24.68
CA LEU A 188 -20.66 -16.62 24.06
C LEU A 188 -20.02 -15.22 24.05
N VAL A 189 -18.86 -15.09 24.69
CA VAL A 189 -18.06 -13.85 24.65
C VAL A 189 -16.75 -14.16 23.96
N PHE A 190 -16.30 -13.27 23.09
CA PHE A 190 -14.98 -13.39 22.50
C PHE A 190 -14.35 -12.04 22.22
N THR A 191 -13.02 -12.01 22.23
CA THR A 191 -12.21 -10.84 21.90
C THR A 191 -11.39 -11.10 20.65
N VAL A 192 -11.34 -10.10 19.78
CA VAL A 192 -10.51 -10.12 18.57
C VAL A 192 -9.32 -9.18 18.70
N ASP A 193 -8.19 -9.51 18.07
CA ASP A 193 -7.01 -8.63 18.08
C ASP A 193 -7.05 -7.51 17.04
N LYS A 194 -7.91 -7.65 16.02
CA LYS A 194 -8.01 -6.73 14.90
C LYS A 194 -9.49 -6.47 14.56
N PRO A 195 -9.85 -5.21 14.19
CA PRO A 195 -11.21 -4.86 13.80
C PRO A 195 -11.78 -5.80 12.72
N PRO A 196 -12.99 -6.35 12.93
CA PRO A 196 -13.72 -7.10 11.90
C PRO A 196 -14.34 -6.16 10.86
N LEU A 197 -14.93 -6.73 9.81
CA LEU A 197 -15.52 -5.93 8.73
C LEU A 197 -17.01 -5.69 8.97
N LEU A 198 -17.43 -4.43 8.94
CA LEU A 198 -18.84 -4.05 9.02
C LEU A 198 -19.38 -3.64 7.64
N TYR A 199 -20.58 -4.11 7.36
CA TYR A 199 -21.34 -3.77 6.18
C TYR A 199 -22.72 -3.27 6.59
N ARG A 200 -23.21 -2.26 5.87
CA ARG A 200 -24.59 -1.77 5.94
C ARG A 200 -25.32 -2.22 4.68
N ARG A 201 -26.52 -2.75 4.84
CA ARG A 201 -27.39 -3.06 3.71
C ARG A 201 -27.91 -1.78 3.05
N ALA A 202 -28.00 -1.77 1.74
CA ALA A 202 -28.67 -0.77 0.93
C ALA A 202 -30.13 -0.60 1.38
N THR A 203 -30.67 0.61 1.23
CA THR A 203 -32.06 0.90 1.60
C THR A 203 -33.01 0.27 0.58
N THR A 204 -32.65 0.36 -0.69
CA THR A 204 -33.39 -0.20 -1.81
C THR A 204 -32.43 -0.97 -2.72
N VAL A 205 -32.90 -1.99 -3.44
CA VAL A 205 -32.04 -2.69 -4.42
C VAL A 205 -31.73 -1.76 -5.60
N GLN A 206 -32.70 -0.92 -5.97
CA GLN A 206 -32.63 0.04 -7.07
C GLN A 206 -31.40 0.95 -6.98
N GLU A 207 -31.02 1.40 -5.77
CA GLU A 207 -29.87 2.30 -5.57
C GLU A 207 -28.51 1.64 -5.90
N THR A 208 -28.47 0.31 -6.03
CA THR A 208 -27.26 -0.46 -6.30
C THR A 208 -27.08 -0.83 -7.76
N HIS A 209 -28.07 -0.55 -8.61
CA HIS A 209 -27.96 -0.70 -10.05
C HIS A 209 -27.42 0.59 -10.66
N GLU A 210 -26.32 0.49 -11.41
CA GLU A 210 -25.78 1.61 -12.18
C GLU A 210 -26.30 1.55 -13.63
N PRO A 211 -26.76 2.68 -14.21
CA PRO A 211 -27.40 2.69 -15.53
C PRO A 211 -26.58 2.01 -16.65
N ASP A 212 -25.27 2.24 -16.66
CA ASP A 212 -24.37 1.75 -17.70
C ASP A 212 -23.69 0.42 -17.32
N SER A 213 -23.98 -0.13 -16.13
CA SER A 213 -23.38 -1.39 -15.71
C SER A 213 -24.08 -2.59 -16.34
N LEU A 214 -23.28 -3.40 -17.04
CA LEU A 214 -23.70 -4.69 -17.59
C LEU A 214 -23.71 -5.80 -16.52
N CYS A 215 -23.26 -5.55 -15.30
CA CYS A 215 -23.19 -6.55 -14.24
C CYS A 215 -23.81 -6.03 -12.94
N TRP A 216 -24.61 -6.88 -12.28
CA TRP A 216 -25.09 -6.63 -10.93
C TRP A 216 -24.97 -7.87 -10.05
N ARG A 217 -24.61 -7.70 -8.77
CA ARG A 217 -24.44 -8.79 -7.79
C ARG A 217 -25.14 -8.47 -6.47
N GLU A 218 -25.67 -9.47 -5.77
CA GLU A 218 -26.26 -9.29 -4.42
C GLU A 218 -25.27 -8.63 -3.46
N SER A 219 -23.98 -8.94 -3.58
CA SER A 219 -22.94 -8.34 -2.74
C SER A 219 -22.90 -6.80 -2.83
N GLN A 220 -23.41 -6.20 -3.91
CA GLN A 220 -23.51 -4.76 -4.08
C GLN A 220 -24.58 -4.11 -3.20
N LEU A 221 -25.47 -4.90 -2.58
CA LEU A 221 -26.36 -4.46 -1.51
C LEU A 221 -25.62 -4.13 -0.22
N TRP A 222 -24.36 -4.56 -0.07
CA TRP A 222 -23.62 -4.44 1.19
C TRP A 222 -22.51 -3.41 1.07
N TYR A 223 -22.76 -2.22 1.60
CA TYR A 223 -21.81 -1.12 1.64
C TYR A 223 -20.90 -1.27 2.85
N ARG A 224 -19.60 -1.35 2.61
CA ARG A 224 -18.62 -1.42 3.69
C ARG A 224 -18.64 -0.13 4.52
N GLN A 225 -18.60 -0.26 5.83
CA GLN A 225 -18.68 0.85 6.78
C GLN A 225 -17.36 1.02 7.54
N THR A 226 -17.16 2.23 8.09
CA THR A 226 -16.01 2.63 8.92
C THR A 226 -16.34 2.63 10.43
N GLY A 227 -17.61 2.39 10.76
CA GLY A 227 -18.19 2.42 12.10
C GLY A 227 -19.69 2.72 11.99
N ILE A 228 -20.37 2.87 13.11
CA ILE A 228 -21.74 3.42 13.16
C ILE A 228 -21.66 4.68 14.01
N GLY A 229 -22.11 5.81 13.44
CA GLY A 229 -22.13 7.08 14.14
C GLY A 229 -23.48 7.79 14.01
N MET A 230 -23.73 8.74 14.91
CA MET A 230 -24.95 9.55 14.93
C MET A 230 -25.03 10.47 13.71
N ARG A 231 -23.88 10.94 13.18
CA ARG A 231 -23.81 11.87 12.05
C ARG A 231 -22.96 11.28 10.90
N PRO A 232 -23.41 10.19 10.24
CA PRO A 232 -22.60 9.47 9.25
C PRO A 232 -22.20 10.35 8.04
N ASN A 233 -23.01 11.37 7.73
CA ASN A 233 -22.81 12.28 6.60
C ASN A 233 -22.05 13.57 6.97
N CYS A 234 -21.51 13.70 8.19
CA CYS A 234 -20.76 14.88 8.60
C CYS A 234 -19.51 15.06 7.72
N LYS A 235 -19.45 16.18 6.98
CA LYS A 235 -18.35 16.47 6.05
C LYS A 235 -17.09 16.97 6.74
N ASP A 236 -17.23 17.53 7.93
CA ASP A 236 -16.16 18.26 8.64
C ASP A 236 -15.53 17.42 9.77
N GLN A 237 -15.78 16.11 9.77
CA GLN A 237 -15.21 15.18 10.75
C GLN A 237 -13.69 15.09 10.61
N ILE A 238 -12.98 15.39 11.70
CA ILE A 238 -11.53 15.24 11.83
C ILE A 238 -11.19 13.79 12.16
N THR A 239 -10.06 13.28 11.63
CA THR A 239 -9.61 11.92 11.96
C THR A 239 -8.83 11.93 13.28
N GLN A 240 -9.28 11.16 14.26
CA GLN A 240 -8.61 11.03 15.56
C GLN A 240 -9.01 9.70 16.23
N LEU A 241 -8.43 9.37 17.38
CA LEU A 241 -8.77 8.14 18.11
C LEU A 241 -10.16 8.19 18.74
N GLN A 242 -10.52 9.34 19.33
CA GLN A 242 -11.82 9.58 19.95
C GLN A 242 -12.89 9.88 18.89
N LYS A 243 -14.01 9.17 18.94
CA LYS A 243 -15.15 9.40 18.05
C LYS A 243 -16.35 9.90 18.85
N ASP A 244 -16.56 11.21 18.85
CA ASP A 244 -17.60 11.87 19.66
C ASP A 244 -19.03 11.48 19.27
N ASP A 245 -19.23 10.95 18.06
CA ASP A 245 -20.53 10.55 17.56
C ASP A 245 -20.70 9.03 17.41
N ALA A 246 -19.82 8.21 18.00
CA ALA A 246 -19.85 6.76 17.81
C ALA A 246 -21.02 6.07 18.54
N ILE A 247 -21.85 5.37 17.77
CA ILE A 247 -22.80 4.35 18.25
C ILE A 247 -22.11 2.98 18.34
N LEU A 248 -21.23 2.66 17.39
CA LEU A 248 -20.40 1.45 17.39
C LEU A 248 -19.01 1.79 16.86
N ASP A 249 -18.02 1.82 17.75
CA ASP A 249 -16.61 2.00 17.39
C ASP A 249 -15.88 0.67 17.20
N LEU A 250 -15.96 0.14 15.98
CA LEU A 250 -15.26 -1.10 15.60
C LEU A 250 -13.74 -1.04 15.69
N GLY A 251 -13.18 0.17 15.69
CA GLY A 251 -11.75 0.36 15.79
C GLY A 251 -11.20 0.07 17.18
N ARG A 252 -12.06 0.16 18.21
CA ARG A 252 -11.67 0.10 19.62
C ARG A 252 -12.48 -0.93 20.43
N TRP A 253 -13.75 -1.16 20.08
CA TRP A 253 -14.64 -2.07 20.80
C TRP A 253 -14.55 -3.48 20.21
N LEU A 254 -13.49 -4.19 20.59
CA LEU A 254 -13.06 -5.46 20.00
C LEU A 254 -13.52 -6.70 20.79
N THR A 255 -14.38 -6.52 21.79
CA THR A 255 -14.98 -7.61 22.56
C THR A 255 -16.46 -7.70 22.24
N TYR A 256 -16.94 -8.90 21.92
CA TYR A 256 -18.30 -9.16 21.49
C TYR A 256 -18.95 -10.19 22.40
N ARG A 257 -20.22 -9.94 22.76
CA ARG A 257 -21.06 -10.82 23.57
C ARG A 257 -22.32 -11.18 22.80
N LEU A 258 -22.55 -12.48 22.62
CA LEU A 258 -23.72 -13.06 21.96
C LEU A 258 -24.57 -13.77 23.02
N VAL A 259 -25.83 -13.37 23.15
CA VAL A 259 -26.82 -14.02 24.01
C VAL A 259 -27.81 -14.77 23.15
N PHE A 260 -27.83 -16.09 23.25
CA PHE A 260 -28.69 -16.95 22.44
C PHE A 260 -30.10 -17.05 23.02
N GLY A 261 -31.09 -17.26 22.15
CA GLY A 261 -32.47 -17.52 22.56
C GLY A 261 -32.62 -18.84 23.33
N ASN A 262 -33.75 -18.97 24.05
CA ASN A 262 -34.07 -20.17 24.86
C ASN A 262 -34.22 -21.46 24.02
N ASP A 263 -34.41 -21.35 22.71
CA ASP A 263 -34.60 -22.50 21.80
C ASP A 263 -33.35 -22.81 20.95
N ASP A 264 -32.30 -21.97 20.97
CA ASP A 264 -31.13 -22.07 20.08
C ASP A 264 -29.92 -22.83 20.66
N THR A 265 -30.13 -23.86 21.50
CA THR A 265 -29.02 -24.63 22.12
C THR A 265 -28.13 -25.29 21.06
N GLU A 266 -28.75 -25.89 20.04
CA GLU A 266 -28.04 -26.63 18.97
C GLU A 266 -27.13 -25.70 18.14
N ALA A 267 -27.61 -24.47 17.87
CA ALA A 267 -26.84 -23.47 17.15
C ALA A 267 -25.61 -23.03 17.95
N LEU A 268 -25.79 -22.79 19.26
CA LEU A 268 -24.70 -22.44 20.16
C LEU A 268 -23.64 -23.54 20.27
N GLU A 269 -24.06 -24.81 20.46
CA GLU A 269 -23.15 -25.95 20.52
C GLU A 269 -22.36 -26.11 19.20
N SER A 270 -23.05 -25.99 18.07
CA SER A 270 -22.42 -26.08 16.75
C SER A 270 -21.43 -24.95 16.48
N ILE A 271 -21.76 -23.71 16.86
CA ILE A 271 -20.84 -22.57 16.76
C ILE A 271 -19.62 -22.78 17.68
N SER A 272 -19.84 -23.27 18.89
CA SER A 272 -18.76 -23.58 19.84
C SER A 272 -17.83 -24.66 19.28
N GLN A 273 -18.39 -25.72 18.69
CA GLN A 273 -17.61 -26.76 18.03
C GLN A 273 -16.85 -26.24 16.80
N ALA A 274 -17.45 -25.31 16.03
CA ALA A 274 -16.77 -24.65 14.93
C ALA A 274 -15.55 -23.84 15.41
N LEU A 275 -15.66 -23.13 16.53
CA LEU A 275 -14.53 -22.43 17.14
C LEU A 275 -13.43 -23.39 17.60
N ILE A 276 -13.80 -24.47 18.32
CA ILE A 276 -12.86 -25.49 18.80
C ILE A 276 -12.12 -26.15 17.62
N SER A 277 -12.83 -26.50 16.54
CA SER A 277 -12.23 -27.09 15.33
C SER A 277 -11.23 -26.16 14.61
N HIS A 278 -11.26 -24.85 14.91
CA HIS A 278 -10.28 -23.87 14.44
C HIS A 278 -9.23 -23.53 15.50
N ASN A 279 -9.04 -24.39 16.52
CA ASN A 279 -8.07 -24.25 17.62
C ASN A 279 -8.29 -23.01 18.50
N ILE A 280 -9.55 -22.63 18.73
CA ILE A 280 -9.91 -21.57 19.67
C ILE A 280 -10.33 -22.21 20.99
N ASP A 281 -9.54 -22.00 22.04
CA ASP A 281 -9.83 -22.51 23.37
C ASP A 281 -10.98 -21.74 24.04
N LEU A 282 -12.02 -22.45 24.46
CA LEU A 282 -13.13 -21.89 25.24
C LEU A 282 -12.78 -21.92 26.73
N LYS A 283 -12.55 -20.74 27.30
CA LYS A 283 -12.25 -20.53 28.72
C LYS A 283 -13.51 -20.58 29.60
N PRO A 284 -13.36 -20.73 30.94
CA PRO A 284 -14.47 -20.71 31.89
C PRO A 284 -15.35 -19.45 31.76
N GLU A 285 -16.58 -19.56 32.27
CA GLU A 285 -17.61 -18.52 32.20
C GLU A 285 -17.12 -17.15 32.68
N MET A 286 -17.39 -16.12 31.87
CA MET A 286 -17.23 -14.71 32.21
C MET A 286 -18.58 -14.16 32.66
N THR A 287 -18.64 -13.57 33.86
CA THR A 287 -19.91 -13.09 34.47
C THR A 287 -19.95 -11.59 34.70
N ASN A 288 -18.82 -10.87 34.64
CA ASN A 288 -18.74 -9.46 34.99
C ASN A 288 -18.92 -8.55 33.77
N PHE A 289 -20.18 -8.19 33.52
CA PHE A 289 -20.58 -7.27 32.44
C PHE A 289 -21.14 -5.98 33.02
N VAL A 290 -20.58 -4.84 32.62
CA VAL A 290 -21.01 -3.52 33.09
C VAL A 290 -21.41 -2.66 31.91
N LEU A 291 -22.62 -2.11 31.94
CA LEU A 291 -23.05 -1.12 30.95
C LEU A 291 -22.27 0.19 31.17
N ALA A 292 -21.70 0.74 30.11
CA ALA A 292 -20.97 2.01 30.15
C ALA A 292 -21.39 2.88 28.96
N LYS A 293 -21.14 4.19 29.07
CA LYS A 293 -21.33 5.12 27.95
C LYS A 293 -20.01 5.47 27.30
N SER A 294 -20.03 5.69 25.98
CA SER A 294 -18.83 6.05 25.22
C SER A 294 -18.22 7.38 25.68
N GLU A 295 -19.03 8.32 26.16
CA GLU A 295 -18.57 9.62 26.65
C GLU A 295 -17.69 9.52 27.90
N GLU A 296 -17.89 8.49 28.73
CA GLU A 296 -17.16 8.31 29.98
C GLU A 296 -15.70 7.89 29.75
N LEU A 297 -15.43 7.20 28.63
CA LEU A 297 -14.11 6.62 28.31
C LEU A 297 -13.01 7.64 28.09
N TRP A 298 -13.36 8.84 27.62
CA TRP A 298 -12.43 9.90 27.25
C TRP A 298 -12.53 11.11 28.17
N SER A 299 -13.19 10.98 29.32
CA SER A 299 -13.37 12.06 30.30
C SER A 299 -12.05 12.67 30.79
N TRP A 300 -10.96 11.90 30.81
CA TRP A 300 -9.60 12.35 31.13
C TRP A 300 -8.95 13.21 30.03
N ASN A 301 -9.53 13.24 28.83
CA ASN A 301 -8.98 13.87 27.62
C ASN A 301 -9.71 15.19 27.28
N ALA A 302 -10.17 15.93 28.29
CA ALA A 302 -11.02 17.13 28.15
C ALA A 302 -10.37 18.33 27.41
N ASP A 303 -9.15 18.19 26.90
CA ASP A 303 -8.36 19.19 26.17
C ASP A 303 -8.86 19.47 24.73
N ASN A 304 -9.99 18.92 24.29
CA ASN A 304 -10.36 18.89 22.87
C ASN A 304 -11.52 19.78 22.41
N HIS A 305 -12.14 20.58 23.28
CA HIS A 305 -13.09 21.61 22.86
C HIS A 305 -12.37 22.96 22.71
N ASP A 306 -12.12 23.37 21.46
CA ASP A 306 -11.59 24.70 21.17
C ASP A 306 -12.58 25.78 21.65
N ALA A 307 -12.04 26.72 22.40
CA ALA A 307 -12.57 28.06 22.53
C ALA A 307 -12.39 28.81 21.20
N ASP A 308 -13.20 28.48 20.18
CA ASP A 308 -13.45 29.35 19.03
C ASP A 308 -14.68 28.85 18.23
N GLY A 309 -15.76 29.64 18.26
CA GLY A 309 -16.80 29.67 17.20
C GLY A 309 -17.94 28.64 17.20
N ASP A 310 -19.02 28.94 17.94
CA ASP A 310 -20.39 29.20 17.44
C ASP A 310 -21.45 28.78 18.47
N ALA A 311 -22.06 29.80 19.08
CA ALA A 311 -23.20 29.68 19.97
C ALA A 311 -24.45 29.35 19.16
N ASN A 312 -24.74 28.06 18.93
CA ASN A 312 -26.10 27.55 18.77
C ASN A 312 -26.10 26.01 18.74
N GLY A 313 -26.33 25.39 19.91
CA GLY A 313 -26.64 23.97 19.96
C GLY A 313 -26.50 23.33 21.34
N PHE A 314 -27.64 23.20 22.03
CA PHE A 314 -27.91 22.27 23.14
C PHE A 314 -27.30 22.55 24.54
N GLY A 315 -28.13 23.16 25.39
CA GLY A 315 -27.91 23.46 26.80
C GLY A 315 -27.93 22.26 27.76
N GLY A 316 -27.20 21.19 27.44
CA GLY A 316 -26.95 20.07 28.36
C GLY A 316 -25.52 20.05 28.95
N PHE A 317 -24.57 20.77 28.35
CA PHE A 317 -23.14 20.64 28.64
C PHE A 317 -22.58 21.61 29.70
N LEU A 318 -23.37 22.61 30.12
CA LEU A 318 -22.89 23.64 31.07
C LEU A 318 -22.78 23.15 32.52
N ALA A 319 -23.51 22.10 32.92
CA ALA A 319 -23.48 21.60 34.30
C ALA A 319 -22.21 20.79 34.62
N THR A 320 -21.62 20.11 33.63
CA THR A 320 -20.44 19.26 33.80
C THR A 320 -19.13 20.07 33.79
N HIS A 321 -19.12 21.21 33.09
CA HIS A 321 -17.92 22.04 32.94
C HIS A 321 -17.54 22.82 34.21
N LEU A 322 -18.50 23.10 35.10
CA LEU A 322 -18.26 23.80 36.37
C LEU A 322 -17.56 22.93 37.44
N MET A 323 -17.40 21.62 37.19
CA MET A 323 -16.83 20.64 38.14
C MET A 323 -15.63 19.88 37.56
N SER A 324 -15.17 20.22 36.35
CA SER A 324 -14.02 19.56 35.72
C SER A 324 -12.71 20.19 36.21
N PRO A 325 -11.71 19.40 36.65
CA PRO A 325 -10.38 19.94 36.96
C PRO A 325 -9.77 20.61 35.72
N SER A 326 -8.93 21.62 35.93
CA SER A 326 -8.22 22.33 34.86
C SER A 326 -7.56 21.35 33.88
N PRO A 327 -7.54 21.65 32.57
CA PRO A 327 -6.93 20.78 31.56
C PRO A 327 -5.47 20.47 31.91
N ILE A 328 -5.11 19.17 31.92
CA ILE A 328 -3.75 18.72 32.22
C ILE A 328 -2.95 18.66 30.92
N HIS A 329 -2.06 19.63 30.73
CA HIS A 329 -1.18 19.64 29.57
C HIS A 329 0.00 18.66 29.73
N LEU A 330 0.15 17.78 28.75
CA LEU A 330 1.28 16.85 28.65
C LEU A 330 2.32 17.39 27.66
N ASP A 331 3.61 17.16 27.94
CA ASP A 331 4.66 17.34 26.93
C ASP A 331 4.31 16.52 25.68
N PHE A 332 4.43 17.14 24.50
CA PHE A 332 3.97 16.52 23.26
C PHE A 332 4.65 15.17 22.96
N ARG A 333 5.91 14.96 23.39
CA ARG A 333 6.61 13.69 23.23
C ARG A 333 5.92 12.57 24.01
N ILE A 334 5.53 12.87 25.25
CA ILE A 334 4.79 11.94 26.12
C ILE A 334 3.39 11.74 25.53
N ARG A 335 2.70 12.83 25.16
CA ARG A 335 1.35 12.79 24.61
C ARG A 335 1.27 11.95 23.33
N TYR A 336 2.16 12.19 22.39
CA TYR A 336 2.22 11.44 21.13
C TYR A 336 2.44 9.95 21.40
N GLN A 337 3.40 9.61 22.25
CA GLN A 337 3.71 8.20 22.51
C GLN A 337 2.60 7.50 23.33
N LEU A 338 1.90 8.22 24.21
CA LEU A 338 0.69 7.72 24.87
C LEU A 338 -0.38 7.38 23.83
N GLU A 339 -0.61 8.24 22.83
CA GLU A 339 -1.53 7.95 21.74
C GLU A 339 -1.08 6.79 20.85
N VAL A 340 0.23 6.56 20.68
CA VAL A 340 0.75 5.32 20.06
C VAL A 340 0.26 4.10 20.85
N CYS A 341 0.48 4.07 22.17
CA CYS A 341 0.02 2.96 23.03
C CYS A 341 -1.51 2.75 22.98
N LEU A 342 -2.28 3.85 23.02
CA LEU A 342 -3.74 3.82 22.93
C LEU A 342 -4.23 3.33 21.57
N SER A 343 -3.59 3.75 20.47
CA SER A 343 -3.98 3.36 19.13
C SER A 343 -3.68 1.87 18.85
N MET A 344 -2.66 1.31 19.52
CA MET A 344 -2.32 -0.11 19.46
C MET A 344 -3.15 -0.98 20.42
N GLY A 345 -3.91 -0.38 21.32
CA GLY A 345 -4.72 -1.09 22.32
C GLY A 345 -3.91 -1.70 23.48
N VAL A 346 -2.62 -1.39 23.55
CA VAL A 346 -1.70 -1.81 24.63
C VAL A 346 -2.06 -1.10 25.94
N LEU A 347 -2.33 0.20 25.85
CA LEU A 347 -3.08 0.95 26.85
C LEU A 347 -4.49 1.23 26.31
N ASN A 348 -5.43 1.49 27.20
CA ASN A 348 -6.82 1.73 26.82
C ASN A 348 -7.45 2.83 27.65
N GLU A 349 -8.27 3.60 26.97
CA GLU A 349 -9.01 4.75 27.48
C GLU A 349 -9.86 4.41 28.72
N SER A 350 -10.42 3.21 28.82
CA SER A 350 -11.21 2.79 29.99
C SER A 350 -10.42 2.56 31.27
N ASN A 351 -9.09 2.47 31.15
CA ASN A 351 -8.17 2.29 32.27
C ASN A 351 -7.45 3.60 32.63
N MET A 352 -7.63 4.67 31.84
CA MET A 352 -6.97 5.95 32.10
C MET A 352 -7.66 6.67 33.26
N THR A 353 -6.90 7.00 34.30
CA THR A 353 -7.38 7.75 35.46
C THR A 353 -6.78 9.15 35.49
N PHE A 354 -7.44 10.08 36.19
CA PHE A 354 -6.90 11.42 36.43
C PHE A 354 -5.49 11.37 37.06
N ASP A 355 -5.31 10.53 38.09
CA ASP A 355 -4.02 10.36 38.77
C ASP A 355 -2.91 9.88 37.84
N PHE A 356 -3.23 8.99 36.89
CA PHE A 356 -2.27 8.52 35.89
C PHE A 356 -1.83 9.66 34.96
N ILE A 357 -2.79 10.45 34.46
CA ILE A 357 -2.50 11.59 33.57
C ILE A 357 -1.74 12.68 34.33
N GLN A 358 -2.12 12.97 35.57
CA GLN A 358 -1.40 13.91 36.43
C GLN A 358 0.04 13.45 36.66
N ARG A 359 0.26 12.17 36.94
CA ARG A 359 1.62 11.62 37.14
C ARG A 359 2.48 11.69 35.88
N LEU A 360 1.89 11.55 34.69
CA LEU A 360 2.59 11.80 33.44
C LEU A 360 2.97 13.28 33.30
N ALA A 361 2.06 14.20 33.67
CA ALA A 361 2.29 15.65 33.61
C ALA A 361 3.33 16.15 34.61
N GLU A 362 3.46 15.49 35.77
CA GLU A 362 4.48 15.77 36.79
C GLU A 362 5.89 15.31 36.38
N THR A 363 6.05 14.68 35.21
CA THR A 363 7.38 14.32 34.68
C THR A 363 8.17 15.59 34.34
N ASP A 364 9.38 15.71 34.88
CA ASP A 364 10.30 16.81 34.56
C ASP A 364 10.54 16.89 33.03
N PRO A 365 10.52 18.09 32.41
CA PRO A 365 10.85 18.28 31.00
C PRO A 365 12.14 17.60 30.53
N ASP A 366 13.15 17.49 31.40
CA ASP A 366 14.42 16.82 31.12
C ASP A 366 14.27 15.28 31.08
N ASP A 367 13.29 14.74 31.79
CA ASP A 367 12.93 13.32 31.82
C ASP A 367 11.80 12.94 30.84
N ALA A 368 11.21 13.90 30.14
CA ALA A 368 10.10 13.65 29.20
C ALA A 368 10.49 12.69 28.06
N GLU A 369 11.73 12.78 27.55
CA GLU A 369 12.24 11.82 26.55
C GLU A 369 12.35 10.42 27.16
N ARG A 370 12.78 10.29 28.42
CA ARG A 370 12.82 9.00 29.12
C ARG A 370 11.43 8.40 29.25
N MET A 371 10.45 9.21 29.62
CA MET A 371 9.07 8.75 29.76
C MET A 371 8.46 8.35 28.41
N ALA A 372 8.73 9.11 27.34
CA ALA A 372 8.39 8.71 25.98
C ALA A 372 9.06 7.37 25.61
N LYS A 373 10.32 7.13 26.01
CA LYS A 373 10.99 5.83 25.81
C LYS A 373 10.39 4.67 26.62
N VAL A 374 9.85 4.93 27.80
CA VAL A 374 9.08 3.93 28.55
C VAL A 374 7.81 3.55 27.78
N LEU A 375 7.06 4.54 27.30
CA LEU A 375 5.86 4.29 26.50
C LEU A 375 6.18 3.61 25.16
N GLU A 376 7.31 3.95 24.53
CA GLU A 376 7.85 3.26 23.34
C GLU A 376 8.10 1.78 23.64
N LYS A 377 8.76 1.47 24.75
CA LYS A 377 8.97 0.09 25.19
C LYS A 377 7.66 -0.66 25.40
N ILE A 378 6.67 -0.02 26.04
CA ILE A 378 5.35 -0.61 26.28
C ILE A 378 4.66 -0.91 24.95
N ALA A 379 4.72 0.02 23.98
CA ALA A 379 4.18 -0.20 22.64
C ALA A 379 4.88 -1.36 21.91
N ASP A 380 6.21 -1.45 21.98
CA ASP A 380 7.02 -2.50 21.35
C ASP A 380 6.78 -3.89 21.96
N ASP A 381 6.59 -3.97 23.30
CA ASP A 381 6.28 -5.22 24.00
C ASP A 381 4.91 -5.80 23.55
N GLY A 382 3.99 -4.94 23.08
CA GLY A 382 2.73 -5.34 22.44
C GLY A 382 1.71 -6.06 23.34
N LYS A 383 1.94 -6.07 24.66
CA LYS A 383 1.09 -6.75 25.66
C LYS A 383 0.11 -5.78 26.29
N ARG A 384 -1.15 -6.19 26.45
CA ARG A 384 -2.16 -5.37 27.13
C ARG A 384 -1.74 -5.08 28.57
N VAL A 385 -1.78 -3.80 28.95
CA VAL A 385 -1.58 -3.32 30.33
C VAL A 385 -2.93 -2.85 30.87
N TYR A 386 -3.45 -3.52 31.90
CA TYR A 386 -4.73 -3.18 32.53
C TYR A 386 -4.60 -2.12 33.62
N ASP A 387 -3.48 -2.10 34.35
CA ASP A 387 -3.14 -1.03 35.30
C ASP A 387 -2.06 -0.12 34.70
N PRO A 388 -2.42 1.08 34.19
CA PRO A 388 -1.45 1.99 33.60
C PRO A 388 -0.37 2.47 34.58
N MET A 389 -0.61 2.44 35.89
CA MET A 389 0.38 2.86 36.88
C MET A 389 1.60 1.95 36.92
N ASP A 390 1.50 0.72 36.43
CA ASP A 390 2.62 -0.23 36.37
C ASP A 390 3.76 0.23 35.47
N ILE A 391 3.50 1.07 34.44
CA ILE A 391 4.53 1.52 33.50
C ILE A 391 5.64 2.33 34.19
N PHE A 392 5.31 3.04 35.28
CA PHE A 392 6.27 3.87 36.01
C PHE A 392 7.36 3.03 36.71
N ARG A 393 7.12 1.73 36.94
CA ARG A 393 8.15 0.81 37.45
C ARG A 393 9.31 0.64 36.48
N LEU A 394 9.09 0.87 35.18
CA LEU A 394 10.10 0.75 34.13
C LEU A 394 10.95 2.01 33.96
N GLN A 395 10.55 3.15 34.54
CA GLN A 395 11.23 4.43 34.34
C GLN A 395 12.72 4.40 34.72
N ARG A 396 13.09 3.59 35.72
CA ARG A 396 14.48 3.43 36.16
C ARG A 396 15.26 2.33 35.43
N LEU A 397 14.57 1.51 34.62
CA LEU A 397 15.14 0.35 33.94
C LEU A 397 15.44 0.63 32.45
N VAL A 398 14.78 1.64 31.87
CA VAL A 398 14.98 2.02 30.46
C VAL A 398 16.18 2.97 30.36
N SER A 399 17.30 2.44 29.86
CA SER A 399 18.45 3.26 29.44
C SER A 399 18.25 3.74 28.01
N PHE A 400 18.62 5.00 27.73
CA PHE A 400 18.62 5.54 26.37
C PHE A 400 19.87 6.37 26.12
N SER A 401 20.35 6.33 24.88
CA SER A 401 21.46 7.16 24.38
C SER A 401 20.96 8.03 23.25
N THR A 402 21.05 9.34 23.42
CA THR A 402 20.72 10.33 22.39
C THR A 402 21.91 10.50 21.44
N LYS A 403 22.08 9.58 20.49
CA LYS A 403 23.02 9.81 19.38
C LYS A 403 22.44 10.89 18.46
N LYS A 404 23.25 11.91 18.13
CA LYS A 404 22.85 12.94 17.17
C LYS A 404 22.62 12.27 15.80
N PRO A 405 21.43 12.41 15.19
CA PRO A 405 21.17 11.78 13.89
C PRO A 405 22.08 12.40 12.82
N PRO A 406 22.47 11.63 11.79
CA PRO A 406 23.15 12.19 10.62
C PRO A 406 22.32 13.33 10.01
N ARG A 407 22.97 14.37 9.47
CA ARG A 407 22.30 15.56 8.92
C ARG A 407 21.30 15.25 7.80
N TYR A 408 21.52 14.17 7.07
CA TYR A 408 20.63 13.73 6.00
C TYR A 408 19.43 12.91 6.50
N CYS A 409 19.34 12.60 7.79
CA CYS A 409 18.24 11.85 8.39
C CYS A 409 17.31 12.76 9.22
N ALA A 410 16.05 12.36 9.31
CA ALA A 410 15.07 12.96 10.20
C ALA A 410 14.25 11.86 10.89
N LYS A 411 13.82 12.13 12.13
CA LYS A 411 12.89 11.26 12.87
C LYS A 411 11.48 11.78 12.61
N VAL A 412 10.66 11.02 11.87
CA VAL A 412 9.32 11.47 11.45
C VAL A 412 8.25 10.58 12.08
N PRO A 413 7.29 11.15 12.84
CA PRO A 413 6.08 10.48 13.28
C PRO A 413 5.29 9.80 12.15
N GLY A 414 4.62 8.70 12.45
CA GLY A 414 3.85 7.93 11.47
C GLY A 414 2.41 7.69 11.89
N ALA A 415 1.47 7.75 10.95
CA ALA A 415 0.07 7.36 11.13
C ALA A 415 -0.40 6.43 10.00
N VAL A 416 -1.08 5.35 10.35
CA VAL A 416 -1.75 4.44 9.42
C VAL A 416 -3.25 4.56 9.64
N VAL A 417 -3.95 5.15 8.68
CA VAL A 417 -5.40 5.31 8.70
C VAL A 417 -6.03 4.09 8.03
N THR A 418 -6.86 3.37 8.78
CA THR A 418 -7.68 2.25 8.29
C THR A 418 -9.15 2.67 8.23
N PRO A 419 -10.05 1.86 7.65
CA PRO A 419 -11.48 2.14 7.68
C PRO A 419 -12.02 2.32 9.11
N SER A 420 -11.63 1.43 10.03
CA SER A 420 -12.15 1.42 11.40
C SER A 420 -11.46 2.42 12.33
N THR A 421 -10.16 2.71 12.17
CA THR A 421 -9.40 3.52 13.15
C THR A 421 -8.19 4.22 12.53
N VAL A 422 -7.38 4.86 13.37
CA VAL A 422 -6.04 5.36 13.03
C VAL A 422 -5.05 4.75 14.01
N TYR A 423 -3.90 4.34 13.49
CA TYR A 423 -2.82 3.81 14.29
C TYR A 423 -1.60 4.69 14.18
N PHE A 424 -1.09 5.17 15.31
CA PHE A 424 0.15 5.92 15.36
C PHE A 424 1.33 4.96 15.51
N SER A 425 2.50 5.42 15.08
CA SER A 425 3.75 4.65 15.14
C SER A 425 4.83 5.48 15.79
N THR A 426 5.65 4.83 16.61
CA THR A 426 6.86 5.41 17.16
C THR A 426 7.69 6.04 16.03
N PRO A 427 8.20 7.27 16.18
CA PRO A 427 8.93 7.93 15.10
C PRO A 427 10.21 7.16 14.73
N VAL A 428 10.41 6.88 13.44
CA VAL A 428 11.57 6.13 12.92
C VAL A 428 12.54 7.10 12.24
N MET A 429 13.85 6.80 12.33
CA MET A 429 14.88 7.56 11.63
C MET A 429 14.93 7.15 10.15
N GLU A 430 14.70 8.11 9.26
CA GLU A 430 14.72 7.89 7.81
C GLU A 430 15.57 8.95 7.12
N THR A 431 16.09 8.65 5.93
CA THR A 431 16.71 9.67 5.07
C THR A 431 15.65 10.71 4.70
N SER A 432 15.95 11.97 5.00
CA SER A 432 15.07 13.12 4.83
C SER A 432 14.87 13.49 3.35
N ASN A 433 13.94 14.42 3.13
CA ASN A 433 13.73 15.10 1.86
C ASN A 433 13.94 16.61 2.00
N ARG A 434 13.89 17.34 0.88
CA ARG A 434 14.13 18.78 0.82
C ARG A 434 13.25 19.57 1.79
N VAL A 435 11.96 19.24 1.83
CA VAL A 435 10.96 19.97 2.63
C VAL A 435 11.23 19.77 4.12
N ILE A 436 11.45 18.53 4.55
CA ILE A 436 11.75 18.22 5.96
C ILE A 436 13.06 18.90 6.38
N ARG A 437 14.10 18.89 5.53
CA ARG A 437 15.36 19.58 5.84
C ARG A 437 15.20 21.09 5.94
N LYS A 438 14.43 21.71 5.04
CA LYS A 438 14.19 23.16 5.06
C LYS A 438 13.51 23.60 6.37
N TYR A 439 12.59 22.79 6.88
CA TYR A 439 11.80 23.08 8.07
C TYR A 439 12.21 22.20 9.26
N ALA A 440 13.49 21.85 9.36
CA ALA A 440 13.99 20.95 10.40
C ALA A 440 13.76 21.47 11.84
N GLU A 441 13.72 22.79 12.02
CA GLU A 441 13.37 23.44 13.30
C GLU A 441 11.93 23.13 13.75
N SER A 442 11.03 22.83 12.81
CA SER A 442 9.66 22.35 13.05
C SER A 442 9.53 20.87 12.70
N GLY A 443 10.62 20.10 12.80
CA GLY A 443 10.68 18.70 12.39
C GLY A 443 9.69 17.78 13.12
N ASP A 444 9.40 18.07 14.39
CA ASP A 444 8.45 17.35 15.24
C ASP A 444 6.98 17.57 14.86
N ARG A 445 6.71 18.50 13.94
CA ARG A 445 5.37 18.83 13.42
C ARG A 445 5.04 18.15 12.11
N PHE A 446 5.95 17.35 11.54
CA PHE A 446 5.64 16.51 10.38
C PHE A 446 4.99 15.19 10.80
N LEU A 447 4.10 14.69 9.95
CA LEU A 447 3.48 13.37 10.11
C LEU A 447 3.45 12.65 8.77
N ARG A 448 4.03 11.44 8.71
CA ARG A 448 3.91 10.57 7.54
C ARG A 448 2.64 9.74 7.68
N VAL A 449 1.71 9.91 6.74
CA VAL A 449 0.40 9.24 6.77
C VAL A 449 0.36 8.17 5.68
N LYS A 450 -0.22 7.01 6.00
CA LYS A 450 -0.51 5.93 5.06
C LYS A 450 -1.97 5.50 5.20
N PHE A 451 -2.63 5.29 4.07
CA PHE A 451 -3.99 4.80 3.98
C PHE A 451 -3.96 3.33 3.58
N THR A 452 -4.51 2.48 4.43
CA THR A 452 -4.66 1.06 4.14
C THR A 452 -6.10 0.65 4.36
N ASP A 453 -6.44 -0.55 3.90
CA ASP A 453 -7.55 -1.28 4.45
C ASP A 453 -7.26 -1.57 5.94
N GLU A 454 -7.97 -2.48 6.60
CA GLU A 454 -7.52 -3.00 7.88
C GLU A 454 -6.09 -3.57 7.75
N ARG A 455 -5.26 -3.42 8.79
CA ARG A 455 -3.81 -3.72 8.72
C ARG A 455 -3.49 -5.11 8.15
N TYR A 456 -4.35 -6.10 8.40
CA TYR A 456 -4.20 -7.47 7.91
C TYR A 456 -4.63 -7.68 6.45
N ARG A 457 -5.34 -6.73 5.83
CA ARG A 457 -5.78 -6.76 4.42
C ARG A 457 -4.84 -6.01 3.48
N GLY A 458 -4.09 -5.03 3.98
CA GLY A 458 -3.12 -4.28 3.19
C GLY A 458 -3.74 -3.12 2.42
N LYS A 459 -3.40 -2.93 1.14
CA LYS A 459 -3.84 -1.75 0.36
C LYS A 459 -5.36 -1.74 0.15
N ILE A 460 -5.96 -0.56 0.26
CA ILE A 460 -7.33 -0.31 -0.21
C ILE A 460 -7.34 -0.56 -1.71
N ARG A 461 -8.27 -1.38 -2.20
CA ARG A 461 -8.47 -1.59 -3.63
C ARG A 461 -9.68 -0.77 -4.06
N ALA A 462 -9.56 -0.06 -5.18
CA ALA A 462 -10.72 0.49 -5.85
C ALA A 462 -11.55 -0.68 -6.40
N GLY A 463 -12.87 -0.59 -6.26
CA GLY A 463 -13.81 -1.44 -6.97
C GLY A 463 -14.55 -0.61 -8.01
N ASP A 464 -15.14 -1.28 -8.98
CA ASP A 464 -15.94 -0.63 -10.04
C ASP A 464 -17.35 -0.28 -9.57
N ASP A 465 -17.64 -0.39 -8.26
CA ASP A 465 -18.94 -0.11 -7.67
C ASP A 465 -18.84 0.75 -6.39
N LYS A 466 -20.02 1.12 -5.87
CA LYS A 466 -20.15 2.01 -4.71
C LYS A 466 -19.96 1.32 -3.36
N THR A 467 -19.70 0.02 -3.29
CA THR A 467 -19.66 -0.71 -2.01
C THR A 467 -18.56 -0.20 -1.06
N MET A 468 -17.49 0.40 -1.61
CA MET A 468 -16.38 0.97 -0.84
C MET A 468 -16.48 2.49 -0.61
N SER A 469 -17.62 3.12 -0.95
CA SER A 469 -17.76 4.59 -0.93
C SER A 469 -17.46 5.20 0.44
N GLU A 470 -17.88 4.59 1.55
CA GLU A 470 -17.61 5.11 2.90
C GLU A 470 -16.13 5.03 3.27
N VAL A 471 -15.43 3.98 2.82
CA VAL A 471 -14.00 3.82 3.03
C VAL A 471 -13.23 4.92 2.28
N LEU A 472 -13.58 5.17 1.02
CA LEU A 472 -12.98 6.24 0.22
C LEU A 472 -13.34 7.63 0.76
N THR A 473 -14.57 7.80 1.25
CA THR A 473 -15.02 9.04 1.88
C THR A 473 -14.22 9.34 3.14
N ARG A 474 -13.87 8.32 3.95
CA ARG A 474 -12.98 8.49 5.09
C ARG A 474 -11.59 8.96 4.66
N VAL A 475 -10.99 8.36 3.63
CA VAL A 475 -9.70 8.83 3.09
C VAL A 475 -9.78 10.29 2.66
N TYR A 476 -10.84 10.67 1.94
CA TYR A 476 -11.09 12.05 1.53
C TYR A 476 -11.22 13.01 2.74
N ARG A 477 -12.03 12.64 3.76
CA ARG A 477 -12.22 13.44 4.97
C ARG A 477 -10.90 13.62 5.73
N THR A 478 -10.09 12.58 5.87
CA THR A 478 -8.76 12.71 6.50
C THR A 478 -7.87 13.67 5.72
N MET A 479 -7.84 13.58 4.39
CA MET A 479 -7.03 14.48 3.55
C MET A 479 -7.51 15.93 3.60
N LYS A 480 -8.82 16.14 3.71
CA LYS A 480 -9.44 17.47 3.74
C LYS A 480 -9.36 18.14 5.12
N ASN A 481 -9.72 17.40 6.18
CA ASN A 481 -9.95 17.95 7.51
C ASN A 481 -8.78 17.69 8.47
N GLY A 482 -7.84 16.81 8.12
CA GLY A 482 -6.66 16.53 8.92
C GLY A 482 -6.80 15.41 9.94
N ILE A 483 -5.74 15.26 10.73
CA ILE A 483 -5.61 14.28 11.81
C ILE A 483 -5.29 15.02 13.11
N LYS A 484 -6.08 14.80 14.17
CA LYS A 484 -5.80 15.38 15.50
C LYS A 484 -5.02 14.38 16.36
N ILE A 485 -3.91 14.84 16.94
CA ILE A 485 -3.08 14.10 17.91
C ILE A 485 -2.75 15.06 19.05
N GLY A 486 -3.26 14.77 20.24
CA GLY A 486 -3.24 15.72 21.36
C GLY A 486 -3.84 17.06 20.96
N ASP A 487 -3.09 18.12 21.24
CA ASP A 487 -3.39 19.52 20.94
C ASP A 487 -3.08 19.93 19.48
N ARG A 488 -2.52 19.03 18.66
CA ARG A 488 -2.07 19.35 17.30
C ARG A 488 -3.03 18.82 16.23
N LEU A 489 -3.49 19.72 15.36
CA LEU A 489 -4.16 19.37 14.10
C LEU A 489 -3.14 19.29 12.97
N TYR A 490 -2.95 18.09 12.42
CA TYR A 490 -2.10 17.85 11.26
C TYR A 490 -2.92 17.99 9.98
N GLU A 491 -2.54 18.94 9.13
CA GLU A 491 -3.17 19.20 7.84
C GLU A 491 -2.41 18.54 6.68
N PHE A 492 -3.11 18.22 5.60
CA PHE A 492 -2.48 17.71 4.39
C PHE A 492 -1.45 18.71 3.83
N LEU A 493 -0.20 18.26 3.70
CA LEU A 493 0.87 19.06 3.12
C LEU A 493 1.04 18.74 1.63
N ALA A 494 1.41 17.51 1.31
CA ALA A 494 1.70 17.02 -0.04
C ALA A 494 2.01 15.50 -0.01
N PHE A 495 2.31 14.88 -1.15
CA PHE A 495 2.79 13.50 -1.23
C PHE A 495 3.99 13.41 -2.19
N GLY A 496 4.95 12.54 -1.90
CA GLY A 496 6.00 12.15 -2.85
C GLY A 496 5.55 10.98 -3.75
N ASN A 497 6.33 10.66 -4.80
CA ASN A 497 6.02 9.52 -5.68
C ASN A 497 6.04 8.17 -4.93
N ALA A 498 6.92 8.02 -3.93
CA ALA A 498 6.97 6.84 -3.08
C ALA A 498 5.70 6.73 -2.22
N GLN A 499 5.35 7.83 -1.53
CA GLN A 499 4.14 7.90 -0.71
C GLN A 499 2.89 7.62 -1.56
N PHE A 500 2.76 8.22 -2.75
CA PHE A 500 1.61 7.98 -3.63
C PHE A 500 1.44 6.49 -3.99
N ARG A 501 2.51 5.80 -4.40
CA ARG A 501 2.48 4.34 -4.70
C ARG A 501 2.11 3.47 -3.49
N GLU A 502 2.40 3.96 -2.29
CA GLU A 502 2.09 3.29 -1.02
C GLU A 502 0.76 3.75 -0.40
N HIS A 503 -0.02 4.57 -1.12
CA HIS A 503 -1.25 5.20 -0.64
C HIS A 503 -0.98 6.08 0.60
N GLY A 504 0.02 6.94 0.53
CA GLY A 504 0.43 7.80 1.64
C GLY A 504 0.64 9.25 1.24
N ALA A 505 0.89 10.07 2.26
CA ALA A 505 1.12 11.50 2.15
C ALA A 505 1.92 12.03 3.35
N TYR A 506 2.39 13.26 3.25
CA TYR A 506 2.91 14.04 4.36
C TYR A 506 1.85 15.03 4.83
N PHE A 507 1.71 15.12 6.15
CA PHE A 507 0.91 16.10 6.85
C PHE A 507 1.81 16.94 7.73
N PHE A 508 1.34 18.13 8.11
CA PHE A 508 2.08 19.06 8.95
C PHE A 508 1.14 19.76 9.92
N ALA A 509 1.55 19.92 11.19
CA ALA A 509 0.81 20.66 12.20
C ALA A 509 1.19 22.15 12.18
N PRO A 510 0.34 23.04 11.63
CA PRO A 510 0.69 24.45 11.44
C PRO A 510 1.02 25.20 12.73
N THR A 511 1.73 26.32 12.58
CA THR A 511 1.92 27.33 13.63
C THR A 511 1.35 28.66 13.16
N GLN A 512 1.26 29.65 14.05
CA GLN A 512 0.86 31.01 13.67
C GLN A 512 1.71 31.60 12.54
N SER A 513 3.00 31.25 12.48
CA SER A 513 3.94 31.77 11.46
C SER A 513 4.04 30.88 10.22
N LEU A 514 3.85 29.56 10.34
CA LEU A 514 4.13 28.58 9.29
C LEU A 514 2.90 27.70 9.00
N THR A 515 2.34 27.83 7.80
CA THR A 515 1.18 27.06 7.32
C THR A 515 1.54 26.12 6.17
N THR A 516 0.71 25.09 5.94
CA THR A 516 0.90 24.16 4.80
C THR A 516 0.88 24.88 3.45
N ALA A 517 0.08 25.95 3.32
CA ALA A 517 0.05 26.79 2.12
C ALA A 517 1.37 27.53 1.89
N LYS A 518 1.94 28.16 2.93
CA LYS A 518 3.27 28.82 2.83
C LYS A 518 4.36 27.82 2.45
N MET A 519 4.32 26.62 3.02
CA MET A 519 5.27 25.56 2.67
C MET A 519 5.14 25.13 1.21
N ARG A 520 3.91 24.93 0.69
CA ARG A 520 3.67 24.62 -0.74
C ARG A 520 4.11 25.74 -1.67
N GLN A 521 3.88 27.00 -1.30
CA GLN A 521 4.33 28.16 -2.06
C GLN A 521 5.86 28.20 -2.18
N TRP A 522 6.59 27.85 -1.11
CA TRP A 522 8.05 27.76 -1.12
C TRP A 522 8.58 26.64 -2.04
N MET A 523 7.81 25.57 -2.29
CA MET A 523 8.27 24.43 -3.10
C MET A 523 8.53 24.79 -4.56
N GLY A 524 7.87 25.82 -5.11
CA GLY A 524 8.01 26.28 -6.49
C GLY A 524 6.72 26.85 -7.06
N ASP A 525 6.79 27.33 -8.30
CA ASP A 525 5.63 27.80 -9.05
C ASP A 525 5.02 26.66 -9.88
N PHE A 526 3.82 26.22 -9.48
CA PHE A 526 3.06 25.18 -10.16
C PHE A 526 1.87 25.72 -10.96
N SER A 527 1.70 27.04 -11.04
CA SER A 527 0.51 27.70 -11.60
C SER A 527 0.23 27.33 -13.07
N LYS A 528 1.30 27.04 -13.83
CA LYS A 528 1.21 26.68 -15.27
C LYS A 528 0.96 25.18 -15.52
N ILE A 529 0.70 24.38 -14.48
CA ILE A 529 0.53 22.92 -14.60
C ILE A 529 -0.93 22.55 -14.38
N GLU A 530 -1.69 22.45 -15.48
CA GLU A 530 -3.13 22.16 -15.45
C GLU A 530 -3.45 20.67 -15.29
N VAL A 531 -2.57 19.79 -15.79
CA VAL A 531 -2.78 18.34 -15.72
C VAL A 531 -2.53 17.86 -14.29
N VAL A 532 -3.59 17.42 -13.60
CA VAL A 532 -3.58 16.98 -12.19
C VAL A 532 -2.46 15.95 -11.92
N ALA A 533 -2.31 14.94 -12.78
CA ALA A 533 -1.26 13.93 -12.63
C ALA A 533 0.16 14.53 -12.72
N LYS A 534 0.36 15.51 -13.61
CA LYS A 534 1.64 16.22 -13.76
C LYS A 534 1.89 17.12 -12.54
N TYR A 535 0.88 17.85 -12.08
CA TYR A 535 0.94 18.70 -10.88
C TYR A 535 1.36 17.88 -9.64
N ALA A 536 0.66 16.76 -9.41
CA ALA A 536 0.94 15.79 -8.35
C ALA A 536 2.40 15.29 -8.41
N SER A 537 2.88 14.89 -9.61
CA SER A 537 4.26 14.44 -9.81
C SER A 537 5.30 15.54 -9.54
N ARG A 538 5.02 16.80 -9.89
CA ARG A 538 5.94 17.93 -9.70
C ARG A 538 6.04 18.35 -8.23
N ILE A 539 4.93 18.46 -7.51
CA ILE A 539 4.99 18.67 -6.06
C ILE A 539 5.75 17.52 -5.37
N GLY A 540 5.48 16.29 -5.78
CA GLY A 540 6.09 15.12 -5.18
C GLY A 540 7.61 15.04 -5.34
N GLN A 541 8.20 15.74 -6.31
CA GLN A 541 9.65 15.76 -6.49
C GLN A 541 10.38 16.42 -5.31
N CYS A 542 9.74 17.36 -4.62
CA CYS A 542 10.28 18.02 -3.42
C CYS A 542 10.36 17.07 -2.21
N PHE A 543 9.62 15.95 -2.26
CA PHE A 543 9.59 14.91 -1.22
C PHE A 543 10.44 13.69 -1.60
N SER A 544 11.24 13.77 -2.67
CA SER A 544 12.20 12.72 -2.99
C SER A 544 13.16 12.54 -1.82
N THR A 545 13.40 11.30 -1.41
CA THR A 545 14.47 10.97 -0.48
C THR A 545 15.81 11.30 -1.13
N THR A 546 16.53 12.27 -0.58
CA THR A 546 17.77 12.78 -1.18
C THR A 546 18.77 13.16 -0.10
N ARG A 547 20.05 13.23 -0.48
CA ARG A 547 21.13 13.80 0.33
C ARG A 547 21.50 15.15 -0.26
N ALA A 548 21.43 16.20 0.53
CA ALA A 548 21.78 17.55 0.08
C ALA A 548 23.30 17.69 -0.01
N VAL A 549 23.79 18.30 -1.10
CA VAL A 549 25.20 18.63 -1.28
C VAL A 549 25.46 19.98 -0.61
N LEU A 550 26.44 20.02 0.29
CA LEU A 550 26.72 21.24 1.08
C LEU A 550 27.51 22.30 0.33
N LEU A 551 28.20 21.90 -0.74
CA LEU A 551 29.03 22.81 -1.52
C LEU A 551 28.19 23.73 -2.40
N PRO A 552 28.60 25.00 -2.56
CA PRO A 552 27.97 25.90 -3.52
C PRO A 552 28.21 25.38 -4.93
N VAL A 553 27.18 25.50 -5.77
CA VAL A 553 27.22 25.00 -7.15
C VAL A 553 27.02 26.16 -8.12
N LYS A 554 27.92 26.28 -9.11
CA LYS A 554 27.74 27.17 -10.25
C LYS A 554 26.83 26.49 -11.27
N LEU A 555 25.61 26.99 -11.39
CA LEU A 555 24.59 26.48 -12.31
C LEU A 555 24.66 27.22 -13.64
N GLU A 556 24.88 26.51 -14.73
CA GLU A 556 24.75 27.04 -16.10
C GLU A 556 23.69 26.26 -16.87
N THR A 557 22.99 26.93 -17.78
CA THR A 557 21.98 26.30 -18.64
C THR A 557 22.52 26.16 -20.05
N ILE A 558 22.43 24.95 -20.61
CA ILE A 558 22.84 24.64 -21.99
C ILE A 558 21.65 24.09 -22.78
N PRO A 559 21.57 24.29 -24.11
CA PRO A 559 20.42 23.87 -24.91
C PRO A 559 20.33 22.34 -25.01
N ASP A 560 19.14 21.75 -25.09
CA ASP A 560 19.00 20.33 -25.44
C ASP A 560 19.52 20.04 -26.85
N ILE A 561 19.99 18.81 -27.07
CA ILE A 561 20.42 18.33 -28.39
C ILE A 561 19.23 17.64 -29.04
N ILE A 562 18.68 18.29 -30.07
CA ILE A 562 17.45 17.88 -30.73
C ILE A 562 17.72 17.74 -32.23
N THR A 563 17.40 16.58 -32.78
CA THR A 563 17.56 16.32 -34.22
C THR A 563 16.24 16.51 -34.94
N HIS A 564 16.26 17.24 -36.06
CA HIS A 564 15.10 17.56 -36.90
C HIS A 564 13.86 18.08 -36.14
N ASN A 565 14.06 18.74 -34.99
CA ASN A 565 12.99 19.20 -34.08
C ASN A 565 12.02 18.11 -33.62
N LYS A 566 12.43 16.83 -33.63
CA LYS A 566 11.53 15.70 -33.35
C LYS A 566 11.92 14.92 -32.09
N TYR A 567 13.19 14.57 -31.92
CA TYR A 567 13.67 13.75 -30.82
C TYR A 567 14.76 14.46 -30.03
N CYS A 568 14.68 14.40 -28.70
CA CYS A 568 15.62 15.02 -27.77
C CYS A 568 16.59 13.95 -27.26
N PHE A 569 17.85 14.01 -27.71
CA PHE A 569 18.89 13.03 -27.37
C PHE A 569 19.47 13.23 -25.98
N THR A 570 19.17 14.37 -25.36
CA THR A 570 19.61 14.75 -24.01
C THR A 570 18.46 14.88 -23.01
N ASP A 571 17.29 14.27 -23.28
CA ASP A 571 16.12 14.43 -22.40
C ASP A 571 16.44 13.91 -20.99
N GLY A 572 16.53 14.84 -20.04
CA GLY A 572 16.77 14.49 -18.64
C GLY A 572 18.24 14.44 -18.21
N VAL A 573 19.21 14.64 -19.11
CA VAL A 573 20.66 14.56 -18.77
C VAL A 573 21.40 15.89 -18.91
N GLY A 574 22.21 16.19 -17.90
CA GLY A 574 23.09 17.35 -17.83
C GLY A 574 24.50 16.93 -17.42
N LYS A 575 25.33 17.90 -17.02
CA LYS A 575 26.75 17.66 -16.76
C LYS A 575 27.18 18.11 -15.37
N ILE A 576 28.17 17.44 -14.79
CA ILE A 576 28.78 17.81 -13.51
C ILE A 576 30.31 17.79 -13.61
N SER A 577 30.96 18.80 -13.02
CA SER A 577 32.42 18.84 -12.97
C SER A 577 33.01 17.68 -12.17
N HIS A 578 34.18 17.20 -12.61
CA HIS A 578 34.95 16.16 -11.94
C HIS A 578 35.17 16.44 -10.44
N PHE A 579 35.53 17.69 -10.10
CA PHE A 579 35.74 18.10 -8.71
C PHE A 579 34.49 17.90 -7.84
N LEU A 580 33.31 18.34 -8.33
CA LEU A 580 32.07 18.23 -7.56
C LEU A 580 31.64 16.78 -7.39
N ALA A 581 31.81 15.94 -8.42
CA ALA A 581 31.54 14.50 -8.35
C ALA A 581 32.37 13.80 -7.25
N ARG A 582 33.65 14.15 -7.12
CA ARG A 582 34.51 13.62 -6.05
C ARG A 582 34.08 14.06 -4.66
N MET A 583 33.74 15.34 -4.49
CA MET A 583 33.26 15.86 -3.21
C MET A 583 31.95 15.21 -2.78
N ILE A 584 31.05 14.94 -3.73
CA ILE A 584 29.83 14.18 -3.45
C ILE A 584 30.19 12.75 -3.00
N ALA A 585 31.15 12.08 -3.64
CA ALA A 585 31.59 10.74 -3.24
C ALA A 585 32.14 10.70 -1.80
N GLU A 586 32.95 11.69 -1.43
CA GLU A 586 33.49 11.86 -0.08
C GLU A 586 32.37 12.08 0.95
N GLU A 587 31.44 13.02 0.68
CA GLU A 587 30.28 13.25 1.55
C GLU A 587 29.42 11.98 1.69
N HIS A 588 29.36 11.17 0.62
CA HIS A 588 28.66 9.90 0.61
C HIS A 588 29.37 8.74 1.33
N MET A 589 30.56 8.99 1.92
CA MET A 589 31.41 7.98 2.58
C MET A 589 31.76 6.82 1.65
N MET A 590 31.96 7.11 0.37
CA MET A 590 32.36 6.11 -0.62
C MET A 590 33.88 6.12 -0.82
N PRO A 591 34.45 5.03 -1.37
CA PRO A 591 35.81 5.08 -1.90
C PRO A 591 35.94 6.26 -2.88
N HIS A 592 36.84 7.18 -2.57
CA HIS A 592 37.08 8.38 -3.35
C HIS A 592 38.59 8.52 -3.60
N SER A 593 38.99 8.43 -4.87
CA SER A 593 40.35 8.75 -5.32
C SER A 593 40.27 9.56 -6.62
N ASP A 594 41.40 9.98 -7.17
CA ASP A 594 41.44 10.62 -8.51
C ASP A 594 40.87 9.69 -9.61
N GLU A 595 40.83 8.38 -9.36
CA GLU A 595 40.38 7.38 -10.34
C GLU A 595 39.03 6.71 -9.98
N ILE A 596 38.60 6.82 -8.71
CA ILE A 596 37.44 6.11 -8.17
C ILE A 596 36.44 7.13 -7.62
N TYR A 597 35.37 7.37 -8.37
CA TYR A 597 34.19 8.17 -7.99
C TYR A 597 33.00 7.78 -8.90
N PRO A 598 31.75 8.08 -8.53
CA PRO A 598 30.60 7.83 -9.41
C PRO A 598 30.62 8.76 -10.63
N SER A 599 30.33 8.22 -11.82
CA SER A 599 30.31 8.99 -13.07
C SER A 599 28.96 9.64 -13.36
N VAL A 600 27.87 9.13 -12.76
CA VAL A 600 26.51 9.58 -13.04
C VAL A 600 25.73 9.77 -11.74
N PHE A 601 24.99 10.86 -11.64
CA PHE A 601 24.25 11.26 -10.43
C PHE A 601 22.80 11.57 -10.77
N GLN A 602 21.85 10.78 -10.27
CA GLN A 602 20.45 11.15 -10.31
C GLN A 602 20.21 12.23 -9.25
N PHE A 603 19.68 13.38 -9.66
CA PHE A 603 19.63 14.57 -8.81
C PHE A 603 18.26 15.27 -8.79
N ARG A 604 18.15 16.19 -7.84
CA ARG A 604 17.14 17.25 -7.77
C ARG A 604 17.85 18.58 -7.48
N LEU A 605 17.40 19.65 -8.13
CA LEU A 605 17.86 21.02 -7.85
C LEU A 605 16.71 21.98 -8.13
N GLY A 606 16.09 22.52 -7.08
CA GLY A 606 14.86 23.32 -7.25
C GLY A 606 13.81 22.57 -8.06
N GLY A 607 13.31 23.18 -9.13
CA GLY A 607 12.39 22.54 -10.08
C GLY A 607 13.05 21.63 -11.12
N CYS A 608 14.38 21.53 -11.13
CA CYS A 608 15.14 20.66 -12.02
C CYS A 608 15.24 19.23 -11.48
N LYS A 609 15.13 18.27 -12.40
CA LYS A 609 15.15 16.83 -12.11
C LYS A 609 15.84 16.12 -13.28
N GLY A 610 16.67 15.13 -12.98
CA GLY A 610 17.26 14.30 -14.01
C GLY A 610 18.54 13.61 -13.55
N VAL A 611 19.47 13.47 -14.48
CA VAL A 611 20.81 12.92 -14.28
C VAL A 611 21.88 13.96 -14.61
N LEU A 612 22.99 13.95 -13.88
CA LEU A 612 24.24 14.65 -14.22
C LEU A 612 25.34 13.63 -14.49
N ALA A 613 25.95 13.69 -15.67
CA ALA A 613 27.12 12.89 -16.03
C ALA A 613 28.41 13.70 -15.85
N VAL A 614 29.48 13.06 -15.39
CA VAL A 614 30.78 13.72 -15.21
C VAL A 614 31.32 14.14 -16.58
N ASP A 615 31.67 15.41 -16.71
CA ASP A 615 32.41 15.95 -17.85
C ASP A 615 33.72 16.55 -17.33
N PRO A 616 34.87 15.91 -17.61
CA PRO A 616 36.18 16.37 -17.12
C PRO A 616 36.59 17.75 -17.64
N SER A 617 35.98 18.25 -18.72
CA SER A 617 36.27 19.57 -19.28
C SER A 617 35.66 20.73 -18.48
N LEU A 618 34.72 20.44 -17.57
CA LEU A 618 34.02 21.48 -16.82
C LEU A 618 34.88 22.11 -15.71
N PRO A 619 34.79 23.45 -15.53
CA PRO A 619 35.42 24.11 -14.39
C PRO A 619 34.92 23.57 -13.05
N SER A 620 35.80 23.51 -12.05
CA SER A 620 35.50 23.03 -10.70
C SER A 620 34.26 23.71 -10.09
N GLY A 621 33.34 22.91 -9.54
CA GLY A 621 32.13 23.39 -8.87
C GLY A 621 30.97 23.73 -9.82
N THR A 622 31.11 23.41 -11.12
CA THR A 622 30.09 23.71 -12.14
C THR A 622 29.19 22.51 -12.41
N ILE A 623 27.90 22.80 -12.66
CA ILE A 623 26.95 21.87 -13.28
C ILE A 623 26.25 22.57 -14.45
N HIS A 624 25.96 21.81 -15.50
CA HIS A 624 25.12 22.24 -16.61
C HIS A 624 23.79 21.53 -16.55
N VAL A 625 22.69 22.29 -16.63
CA VAL A 625 21.33 21.76 -16.77
C VAL A 625 20.75 22.11 -18.13
N ARG A 626 19.78 21.31 -18.58
CA ARG A 626 19.08 21.51 -19.86
C ARG A 626 17.59 21.85 -19.66
N PRO A 627 16.93 22.49 -20.64
CA PRO A 627 15.48 22.76 -20.57
C PRO A 627 14.64 21.52 -20.26
N SER A 628 14.97 20.37 -20.85
CA SER A 628 14.34 19.08 -20.57
C SER A 628 14.35 18.72 -19.08
N GLN A 629 15.36 19.13 -18.31
CA GLN A 629 15.47 18.86 -16.88
C GLN A 629 14.64 19.82 -16.01
N GLN A 630 14.33 21.03 -16.50
CA GLN A 630 13.59 22.04 -15.74
C GLN A 630 12.08 21.77 -15.81
N LYS A 631 11.52 21.20 -14.74
CA LYS A 631 10.11 20.78 -14.74
C LYS A 631 9.14 21.85 -14.22
N PHE A 632 9.64 22.80 -13.41
CA PHE A 632 8.94 24.02 -12.97
C PHE A 632 9.93 25.08 -12.46
N PRO A 633 9.54 26.36 -12.32
CA PRO A 633 10.38 27.40 -11.71
C PRO A 633 10.44 27.27 -10.18
N ALA A 634 11.61 27.45 -9.58
CA ALA A 634 11.78 27.50 -8.13
C ALA A 634 12.96 28.41 -7.73
N GLU A 635 12.85 29.09 -6.59
CA GLU A 635 13.92 29.93 -6.05
C GLU A 635 15.06 29.11 -5.40
N TYR A 636 14.73 27.95 -4.85
CA TYR A 636 15.69 27.07 -4.18
C TYR A 636 16.70 26.49 -5.20
N LYS A 637 18.00 26.68 -4.96
CA LYS A 637 19.10 26.25 -5.84
C LYS A 637 20.04 25.19 -5.23
N GLY A 638 19.66 24.55 -4.13
CA GLY A 638 20.49 23.49 -3.53
C GLY A 638 20.48 22.21 -4.36
N LEU A 639 21.67 21.66 -4.64
CA LEU A 639 21.84 20.37 -5.31
C LEU A 639 21.60 19.22 -4.33
N GLU A 640 20.85 18.21 -4.77
CA GLU A 640 20.50 17.06 -3.94
C GLU A 640 20.62 15.78 -4.76
N ILE A 641 21.24 14.76 -4.17
CA ILE A 641 21.51 13.48 -4.83
C ILE A 641 20.50 12.43 -4.38
N CYS A 642 19.81 11.82 -5.33
CA CYS A 642 18.90 10.70 -5.13
C CYS A 642 19.66 9.38 -5.12
N ARG A 643 20.43 9.14 -6.19
CA ARG A 643 21.15 7.91 -6.51
C ARG A 643 22.40 8.26 -7.31
N ILE A 644 23.31 7.32 -7.38
CA ILE A 644 24.59 7.42 -8.08
C ILE A 644 24.81 6.18 -8.94
N SER A 645 25.66 6.28 -9.97
CA SER A 645 26.11 5.14 -10.76
C SER A 645 26.82 4.11 -9.90
N GLN A 646 26.34 2.89 -9.94
CA GLN A 646 26.95 1.72 -9.31
C GLN A 646 26.65 0.50 -10.16
N TYR A 647 27.56 -0.48 -10.16
CA TYR A 647 27.30 -1.75 -10.83
C TYR A 647 26.12 -2.46 -10.16
N SER A 648 25.17 -2.94 -10.96
CA SER A 648 24.11 -3.84 -10.51
C SER A 648 23.98 -5.01 -11.47
N SER A 649 23.87 -6.21 -10.90
CA SER A 649 23.75 -7.45 -11.64
C SER A 649 22.46 -7.49 -12.48
N ALA A 650 22.58 -7.86 -13.75
CA ALA A 650 21.44 -8.07 -14.63
C ALA A 650 20.57 -9.24 -14.16
N ASN A 651 19.26 -9.03 -14.20
CA ASN A 651 18.29 -10.09 -13.97
C ASN A 651 17.19 -10.00 -15.03
N LEU A 652 16.83 -11.14 -15.60
CA LEU A 652 15.61 -11.26 -16.39
C LEU A 652 14.39 -11.19 -15.46
N ASN A 653 13.25 -10.87 -16.06
CA ASN A 653 11.94 -11.00 -15.44
C ASN A 653 10.96 -11.52 -16.50
N VAL A 654 9.74 -11.86 -16.07
CA VAL A 654 8.70 -12.42 -16.94
C VAL A 654 8.49 -11.59 -18.22
N GLN A 655 8.48 -10.25 -18.12
CA GLN A 655 8.21 -9.37 -19.25
C GLN A 655 9.35 -9.42 -20.29
N ILE A 656 10.59 -9.32 -19.84
CA ILE A 656 11.77 -9.38 -20.72
C ILE A 656 11.88 -10.75 -21.38
N ILE A 657 11.61 -11.83 -20.63
CA ILE A 657 11.63 -13.20 -21.19
C ILE A 657 10.64 -13.32 -22.35
N LEU A 658 9.42 -12.80 -22.19
CA LEU A 658 8.40 -12.82 -23.25
C LEU A 658 8.83 -12.00 -24.48
N VAL A 659 9.39 -10.80 -24.26
CA VAL A 659 9.90 -9.94 -25.34
C VAL A 659 11.03 -10.62 -26.11
N LEU A 660 12.05 -11.13 -25.41
CA LEU A 660 13.19 -11.80 -26.04
C LEU A 660 12.76 -13.09 -26.75
N ASN A 661 11.83 -13.86 -26.18
CA ASN A 661 11.31 -15.07 -26.82
C ASN A 661 10.54 -14.75 -28.11
N ALA A 662 9.74 -13.68 -28.11
CA ALA A 662 9.04 -13.20 -29.31
C ALA A 662 10.03 -12.72 -30.40
N LEU A 663 11.22 -12.25 -30.00
CA LEU A 663 12.32 -11.88 -30.89
C LEU A 663 13.23 -13.06 -31.29
N GLY A 664 12.82 -14.30 -31.04
CA GLY A 664 13.52 -15.49 -31.51
C GLY A 664 14.52 -16.12 -30.53
N VAL A 665 14.70 -15.56 -29.32
CA VAL A 665 15.52 -16.21 -28.28
C VAL A 665 14.88 -17.53 -27.85
N LYS A 666 15.64 -18.62 -27.95
CA LYS A 666 15.14 -19.98 -27.70
C LYS A 666 14.79 -20.17 -26.23
N THR A 667 13.63 -20.80 -25.97
CA THR A 667 13.16 -21.13 -24.61
C THR A 667 14.21 -21.86 -23.77
N ARG A 668 15.00 -22.73 -24.41
CA ARG A 668 16.07 -23.50 -23.77
C ARG A 668 17.10 -22.61 -23.05
N ALA A 669 17.46 -21.46 -23.62
CA ALA A 669 18.43 -20.54 -23.03
C ALA A 669 17.95 -20.01 -21.66
N PHE A 670 16.66 -19.68 -21.54
CA PHE A 670 16.08 -19.25 -20.26
C PHE A 670 16.03 -20.39 -19.24
N GLN A 671 15.68 -21.60 -19.69
CA GLN A 671 15.60 -22.78 -18.83
C GLN A 671 16.97 -23.16 -18.27
N GLU A 672 18.02 -23.17 -19.10
CA GLU A 672 19.38 -23.48 -18.67
C GLU A 672 19.92 -22.46 -17.65
N LYS A 673 19.64 -21.17 -17.85
CA LYS A 673 20.02 -20.12 -16.89
C LYS A 673 19.23 -20.19 -15.59
N MET A 674 17.94 -20.52 -15.65
CA MET A 674 17.13 -20.76 -14.45
C MET A 674 17.63 -21.97 -13.66
N GLN A 675 18.00 -23.05 -14.35
CA GLN A 675 18.56 -24.25 -13.73
C GLN A 675 19.90 -23.94 -13.06
N LYS A 676 20.81 -23.25 -13.77
CA LYS A 676 22.09 -22.81 -13.20
C LYS A 676 21.88 -21.94 -11.95
N ALA A 677 20.93 -21.02 -11.97
CA ALA A 677 20.62 -20.19 -10.80
C ALA A 677 20.12 -21.01 -9.62
N LEU A 678 19.29 -22.04 -9.87
CA LEU A 678 18.83 -22.97 -8.84
C LEU A 678 20.00 -23.77 -8.25
N ASP A 679 20.85 -24.33 -9.10
CA ASP A 679 22.01 -25.13 -8.69
C ASP A 679 22.98 -24.29 -7.84
N ASP A 680 23.23 -23.04 -8.25
CA ASP A 680 24.06 -22.08 -7.53
C ASP A 680 23.50 -21.76 -6.13
N ILE A 681 22.18 -21.57 -6.01
CA ILE A 681 21.50 -21.33 -4.74
C ILE A 681 21.59 -22.55 -3.81
N LEU A 682 21.49 -23.76 -4.36
CA LEU A 682 21.60 -24.99 -3.58
C LEU A 682 23.04 -25.23 -3.13
N ALA A 683 24.02 -25.03 -4.00
CA ALA A 683 25.44 -25.15 -3.69
C ALA A 683 25.88 -24.16 -2.61
N ALA A 684 25.35 -22.92 -2.61
CA ALA A 684 25.61 -21.91 -1.58
C ALA A 684 25.19 -22.35 -0.15
N MET A 685 24.43 -23.43 0.01
CA MET A 685 24.10 -23.95 1.35
C MET A 685 25.19 -24.83 1.96
N THR A 686 26.14 -25.30 1.15
CA THR A 686 27.17 -26.26 1.56
C THR A 686 28.58 -25.84 1.16
N ASP A 687 28.72 -24.95 0.18
CA ASP A 687 29.99 -24.41 -0.31
C ASP A 687 30.12 -22.94 0.11
N GLN A 688 31.09 -22.65 0.98
CA GLN A 688 31.35 -21.31 1.49
C GLN A 688 31.72 -20.31 0.39
N TYR A 689 32.55 -20.72 -0.55
CA TYR A 689 32.98 -19.85 -1.65
C TYR A 689 31.77 -19.48 -2.50
N LYS A 690 30.91 -20.47 -2.79
CA LYS A 690 29.66 -20.24 -3.52
C LYS A 690 28.71 -19.34 -2.75
N ALA A 691 28.60 -19.53 -1.43
CA ALA A 691 27.76 -18.68 -0.57
C ALA A 691 28.21 -17.21 -0.61
N ILE A 692 29.51 -16.96 -0.40
CA ILE A 692 30.11 -15.62 -0.47
C ILE A 692 29.87 -15.00 -1.86
N GLN A 693 30.10 -15.77 -2.93
CA GLN A 693 29.87 -15.31 -4.30
C GLN A 693 28.41 -14.87 -4.50
N GLN A 694 27.44 -15.69 -4.10
CA GLN A 694 26.01 -15.41 -4.32
C GLN A 694 25.49 -14.25 -3.46
N LEU A 695 25.96 -14.14 -2.22
CA LEU A 695 25.60 -13.03 -1.31
C LEU A 695 26.20 -11.69 -1.78
N SER A 696 27.41 -11.72 -2.33
CA SER A 696 28.09 -10.53 -2.85
C SER A 696 27.52 -10.05 -4.19
N ARG A 697 26.90 -10.93 -4.97
CA ARG A 697 26.27 -10.59 -6.27
C ARG A 697 24.96 -9.81 -6.13
N ASN A 698 24.23 -9.99 -5.03
CA ASN A 698 22.90 -9.41 -4.80
C ASN A 698 22.90 -8.57 -3.53
N VAL A 699 23.71 -7.52 -3.49
CA VAL A 699 23.80 -6.60 -2.35
C VAL A 699 22.45 -5.93 -2.11
N ASP A 700 21.85 -6.18 -0.94
CA ASP A 700 20.66 -5.47 -0.50
C ASP A 700 20.99 -4.02 -0.10
N SER A 701 19.99 -3.15 -0.11
CA SER A 701 20.18 -1.72 0.23
C SER A 701 20.74 -1.49 1.65
N SER A 702 20.51 -2.43 2.57
CA SER A 702 21.05 -2.42 3.93
C SER A 702 22.43 -3.09 4.06
N GLN A 703 22.99 -3.60 2.96
CA GLN A 703 24.28 -4.33 2.91
C GLN A 703 24.34 -5.55 3.83
N THR A 704 23.18 -6.10 4.22
CA THR A 704 23.08 -7.29 5.09
C THR A 704 23.71 -8.52 4.44
N THR A 705 23.57 -8.70 3.12
CA THR A 705 24.18 -9.84 2.43
C THR A 705 25.70 -9.77 2.46
N LEU A 706 26.29 -8.57 2.47
CA LEU A 706 27.74 -8.42 2.64
C LEU A 706 28.18 -8.77 4.06
N ILE A 707 27.41 -8.38 5.07
CA ILE A 707 27.66 -8.80 6.47
C ILE A 707 27.60 -10.33 6.59
N LEU A 708 26.61 -10.98 5.96
CA LEU A 708 26.53 -12.44 5.95
C LEU A 708 27.72 -13.07 5.21
N ALA A 709 28.21 -12.46 4.12
CA ALA A 709 29.39 -12.93 3.41
C ALA A 709 30.66 -12.81 4.30
N ASP A 710 30.81 -11.70 5.02
CA ASP A 710 31.91 -11.50 5.98
C ASP A 710 31.82 -12.52 7.13
N MET A 711 30.63 -12.79 7.67
CA MET A 711 30.44 -13.86 8.67
C MET A 711 30.85 -15.24 8.15
N ILE A 712 30.53 -15.57 6.89
CA ILE A 712 30.97 -16.84 6.29
C ILE A 712 32.49 -16.85 6.17
N PHE A 713 33.09 -15.76 5.72
CA PHE A 713 34.54 -15.60 5.62
C PHE A 713 35.24 -15.77 6.97
N ASP A 714 34.63 -15.28 8.05
CA ASP A 714 35.10 -15.43 9.43
C ASP A 714 34.86 -16.84 10.03
N GLY A 715 34.33 -17.78 9.25
CA GLY A 715 34.21 -19.20 9.62
C GLY A 715 32.90 -19.60 10.30
N PHE A 716 31.91 -18.70 10.39
CA PHE A 716 30.63 -19.01 11.05
C PHE A 716 29.83 -20.11 10.34
N MET A 717 30.00 -20.26 9.02
CA MET A 717 29.37 -21.33 8.26
C MET A 717 29.98 -22.71 8.59
N ASP A 718 31.30 -22.80 8.72
CA ASP A 718 31.98 -24.05 9.12
C ASP A 718 31.67 -24.44 10.56
N ALA A 719 31.56 -23.43 11.44
CA ALA A 719 31.13 -23.63 12.82
C ALA A 719 29.65 -24.03 12.94
N ASN A 720 28.88 -24.03 11.83
CA ASN A 720 27.45 -24.30 11.79
C ASN A 720 26.65 -23.42 12.78
N ASP A 721 27.02 -22.14 12.86
CA ASP A 721 26.40 -21.19 13.78
C ASP A 721 24.87 -21.10 13.52
N PRO A 722 24.02 -21.30 14.55
CA PRO A 722 22.57 -21.37 14.35
C PRO A 722 21.95 -20.11 13.76
N PHE A 723 22.47 -18.92 14.12
CA PHE A 723 21.94 -17.66 13.63
C PHE A 723 22.32 -17.44 12.16
N MET A 724 23.60 -17.62 11.82
CA MET A 724 24.10 -17.51 10.46
C MET A 724 23.40 -18.50 9.51
N ILE A 725 23.29 -19.76 9.89
CA ILE A 725 22.61 -20.79 9.09
C ILE A 725 21.12 -20.47 8.90
N SER A 726 20.45 -19.92 9.92
CA SER A 726 19.07 -19.45 9.80
C SER A 726 18.94 -18.30 8.81
N CYS A 727 19.88 -17.34 8.83
CA CYS A 727 19.93 -16.24 7.87
C CYS A 727 20.17 -16.74 6.43
N LEU A 728 21.08 -17.70 6.24
CA LEU A 728 21.36 -18.29 4.92
C LEU A 728 20.16 -19.08 4.38
N ARG A 729 19.46 -19.83 5.25
CA ARG A 729 18.21 -20.52 4.88
C ARG A 729 17.11 -19.55 4.48
N LEU A 730 17.00 -18.42 5.19
CA LEU A 730 16.06 -17.35 4.85
C LEU A 730 16.41 -16.71 3.51
N TRP A 731 17.69 -16.39 3.28
CA TRP A 731 18.18 -15.90 1.99
C TRP A 731 17.83 -16.87 0.86
N ARG A 732 18.12 -18.17 1.03
CA ARG A 732 17.75 -19.22 0.07
C ARG A 732 16.25 -19.22 -0.22
N ALA A 733 15.42 -19.22 0.82
CA ALA A 733 13.97 -19.24 0.66
C ALA A 733 13.47 -18.03 -0.16
N TRP A 734 14.04 -16.84 0.07
CA TRP A 734 13.73 -15.65 -0.71
C TRP A 734 14.22 -15.74 -2.16
N MET A 735 15.42 -16.24 -2.41
CA MET A 735 15.93 -16.38 -3.77
C MET A 735 15.10 -17.38 -4.57
N LEU A 736 14.76 -18.54 -3.98
CA LEU A 736 13.85 -19.52 -4.59
C LEU A 736 12.47 -18.93 -4.86
N LYS A 737 11.94 -18.14 -3.91
CA LYS A 737 10.67 -17.43 -4.09
C LYS A 737 10.72 -16.45 -5.26
N TYR A 738 11.78 -15.65 -5.38
CA TYR A 738 11.94 -14.72 -6.51
C TYR A 738 12.12 -15.43 -7.84
N LEU A 739 12.85 -16.54 -7.87
CA LEU A 739 13.01 -17.35 -9.08
C LEU A 739 11.66 -17.95 -9.51
N LYS A 740 10.89 -18.51 -8.57
CA LYS A 740 9.58 -19.13 -8.82
C LYS A 740 8.49 -18.12 -9.18
N GLU A 741 8.33 -17.06 -8.39
CA GLU A 741 7.17 -16.14 -8.50
C GLU A 741 7.41 -14.99 -9.49
N LYS A 742 8.67 -14.58 -9.70
CA LYS A 742 9.02 -13.42 -10.52
C LYS A 742 9.89 -13.74 -11.73
N ALA A 743 10.30 -15.00 -11.89
CA ALA A 743 11.30 -15.40 -12.89
C ALA A 743 12.54 -14.48 -12.86
N ARG A 744 12.99 -14.09 -11.65
CA ARG A 744 14.17 -13.23 -11.48
C ARG A 744 15.44 -14.05 -11.73
N ILE A 745 15.76 -14.29 -13.00
CA ILE A 745 16.88 -15.13 -13.44
C ILE A 745 18.13 -14.24 -13.60
N PRO A 746 19.21 -14.45 -12.83
CA PRO A 746 20.45 -13.70 -13.00
C PRO A 746 21.10 -13.95 -14.37
N VAL A 747 21.71 -12.92 -14.94
CA VAL A 747 22.49 -13.00 -16.19
C VAL A 747 23.91 -12.50 -15.92
N GLU A 748 24.90 -13.39 -16.03
CA GLU A 748 26.30 -13.06 -15.72
C GLU A 748 26.89 -12.07 -16.73
N GLN A 749 26.61 -12.28 -18.03
CA GLN A 749 26.94 -11.35 -19.10
C GLN A 749 25.87 -10.27 -19.27
N GLY A 750 25.61 -9.52 -18.20
CA GLY A 750 24.71 -8.38 -18.24
C GLY A 750 24.93 -7.38 -17.11
N ALA A 751 24.42 -6.17 -17.30
CA ALA A 751 24.45 -5.10 -16.31
C ALA A 751 23.11 -4.35 -16.28
N PHE A 752 22.73 -3.89 -15.09
CA PHE A 752 21.60 -2.99 -14.88
C PHE A 752 22.12 -1.65 -14.35
N VAL A 753 22.10 -0.61 -15.18
CA VAL A 753 22.85 0.63 -14.96
C VAL A 753 22.08 1.87 -15.39
N LEU A 754 22.43 3.03 -14.83
CA LEU A 754 21.87 4.32 -15.26
C LEU A 754 22.32 4.65 -16.69
N GLY A 755 21.45 5.31 -17.45
CA GLY A 755 21.77 5.88 -18.76
C GLY A 755 22.36 7.29 -18.68
N CYS A 756 23.25 7.62 -19.62
CA CYS A 756 23.69 8.99 -19.92
C CYS A 756 23.97 9.13 -21.42
N VAL A 757 24.41 10.32 -21.85
CA VAL A 757 24.62 10.66 -23.26
C VAL A 757 26.11 10.82 -23.58
N ASP A 758 26.51 10.43 -24.79
CA ASP A 758 27.81 10.72 -25.35
C ASP A 758 27.89 12.17 -25.82
N GLU A 759 28.44 13.03 -24.96
CA GLU A 759 28.67 14.45 -25.26
C GLU A 759 29.74 14.68 -26.36
N THR A 760 30.53 13.66 -26.72
CA THR A 760 31.61 13.77 -27.71
C THR A 760 31.15 13.53 -29.15
N ALA A 761 29.92 13.03 -29.35
CA ALA A 761 29.37 12.63 -30.66
C ALA A 761 30.23 11.57 -31.39
N THR A 762 30.91 10.70 -30.66
CA THR A 762 31.77 9.65 -31.23
C THR A 762 31.01 8.35 -31.48
N LEU A 763 29.96 8.07 -30.73
CA LEU A 763 29.12 6.88 -30.93
C LEU A 763 28.16 7.05 -32.12
N LYS A 764 28.09 6.02 -32.97
CA LYS A 764 27.14 5.95 -34.08
C LYS A 764 25.71 5.71 -33.59
N GLY A 765 24.77 6.59 -33.93
CA GLY A 765 23.37 6.44 -33.56
C GLY A 765 22.50 5.65 -34.54
N HIS A 766 21.22 5.48 -34.18
CA HIS A 766 20.22 4.77 -34.99
C HIS A 766 19.84 5.58 -36.22
N ARG A 767 19.82 4.97 -37.40
CA ARG A 767 19.35 5.57 -38.65
C ARG A 767 18.31 4.67 -39.30
N ASP A 768 17.25 5.25 -39.85
CA ASP A 768 16.16 4.49 -40.47
C ASP A 768 16.57 3.92 -41.85
N GLU A 769 17.55 4.54 -42.52
CA GLU A 769 18.07 4.10 -43.84
C GLU A 769 18.84 2.76 -43.78
N ASP A 770 19.30 2.33 -42.61
CA ASP A 770 20.00 1.05 -42.40
C ASP A 770 19.04 -0.15 -42.37
N LEU A 771 17.72 0.06 -42.47
CA LEU A 771 16.69 -0.99 -42.59
C LEU A 771 16.51 -1.42 -44.06
N SER A 772 17.56 -1.98 -44.67
CA SER A 772 17.38 -2.65 -45.96
C SER A 772 16.50 -3.91 -45.81
N THR A 773 15.62 -4.15 -46.78
CA THR A 773 14.58 -5.22 -46.78
C THR A 773 15.12 -6.65 -46.89
N ASP A 774 16.43 -6.86 -46.82
CA ASP A 774 17.04 -8.19 -46.92
C ASP A 774 17.48 -8.69 -45.54
N LEU A 775 16.61 -9.51 -44.92
CA LEU A 775 16.76 -10.05 -43.55
C LEU A 775 18.01 -10.93 -43.35
N LEU A 776 18.75 -11.25 -44.41
CA LEU A 776 19.88 -12.19 -44.38
C LEU A 776 21.25 -11.50 -44.22
N LEU A 777 21.32 -10.17 -44.25
CA LEU A 777 22.59 -9.41 -44.19
C LEU A 777 22.46 -8.12 -43.36
N GLN A 778 22.08 -8.22 -42.07
CA GLN A 778 22.35 -7.12 -41.15
C GLN A 778 23.84 -7.18 -40.75
N ASP A 779 24.65 -6.35 -41.40
CA ASP A 779 26.04 -6.16 -41.00
C ASP A 779 26.07 -5.55 -39.59
N GLN A 780 26.86 -6.14 -38.69
CA GLN A 780 27.11 -5.57 -37.35
C GLN A 780 27.62 -4.12 -37.44
N ALA A 781 28.25 -3.74 -38.57
CA ALA A 781 28.68 -2.38 -38.85
C ALA A 781 27.54 -1.34 -38.89
N GLN A 782 26.29 -1.75 -39.13
CA GLN A 782 25.12 -0.86 -39.18
C GLN A 782 24.44 -0.67 -37.82
N LEU A 783 24.75 -1.50 -36.83
CA LEU A 783 24.11 -1.39 -35.51
C LEU A 783 24.48 -0.08 -34.81
N PRO A 784 23.52 0.60 -34.15
CA PRO A 784 23.82 1.74 -33.31
C PRO A 784 24.75 1.32 -32.16
N GLU A 785 25.64 2.22 -31.77
CA GLU A 785 26.72 1.99 -30.85
C GLU A 785 26.41 2.52 -29.45
N ILE A 786 26.91 1.81 -28.45
CA ILE A 786 26.89 2.24 -27.04
C ILE A 786 28.29 2.09 -26.44
N PHE A 787 28.56 2.81 -25.36
CA PHE A 787 29.72 2.56 -24.50
C PHE A 787 29.26 2.10 -23.12
N LEU A 788 29.90 1.04 -22.60
CA LEU A 788 29.64 0.52 -21.26
C LEU A 788 30.94 0.02 -20.64
N GLN A 789 31.28 0.58 -19.49
CA GLN A 789 32.38 0.12 -18.64
C GLN A 789 31.84 -0.16 -17.24
N ILE A 790 32.02 -1.39 -16.74
CA ILE A 790 31.49 -1.84 -15.45
C ILE A 790 32.62 -2.18 -14.49
N SER A 791 32.35 -2.10 -13.18
CA SER A 791 33.23 -2.68 -12.17
C SER A 791 33.39 -4.19 -12.43
N ASP A 792 34.63 -4.67 -12.38
CA ASP A 792 34.94 -6.08 -12.59
C ASP A 792 34.45 -6.90 -11.38
N PRO A 793 33.45 -7.78 -11.55
CA PRO A 793 32.93 -8.60 -10.46
C PRO A 793 33.96 -9.57 -9.88
N ASP A 794 34.96 -9.96 -10.67
CA ASP A 794 35.99 -10.93 -10.29
C ASP A 794 37.24 -10.24 -9.71
N HIS A 795 37.46 -8.95 -10.02
CA HIS A 795 38.61 -8.18 -9.56
C HIS A 795 38.21 -6.84 -8.93
N LYS A 796 38.05 -6.84 -7.60
CA LYS A 796 37.66 -5.66 -6.84
C LYS A 796 38.56 -4.45 -7.15
N GLY A 797 37.93 -3.32 -7.51
CA GLY A 797 38.62 -2.06 -7.82
C GLY A 797 39.05 -1.90 -9.28
N ARG A 798 38.91 -2.95 -10.12
CA ARG A 798 39.14 -2.86 -11.57
C ARG A 798 37.83 -2.62 -12.33
N TYR A 799 37.97 -2.16 -13.57
CA TYR A 799 36.86 -1.94 -14.48
C TYR A 799 37.10 -2.73 -15.77
N LYS A 800 36.01 -3.22 -16.36
CA LYS A 800 35.98 -3.97 -17.62
C LYS A 800 35.10 -3.23 -18.62
N ILE A 801 35.65 -2.99 -19.80
CA ILE A 801 34.91 -2.45 -20.95
C ILE A 801 34.16 -3.58 -21.63
N VAL A 802 32.88 -3.38 -21.89
CA VAL A 802 32.03 -4.33 -22.62
C VAL A 802 32.15 -4.02 -24.12
N GLN A 803 32.38 -5.05 -24.94
CA GLN A 803 32.48 -4.95 -26.38
C GLN A 803 31.69 -6.07 -27.05
N GLY A 804 31.15 -5.81 -28.24
CA GLY A 804 30.36 -6.78 -29.01
C GLY A 804 28.87 -6.45 -29.05
N VAL A 805 28.12 -7.28 -29.77
CA VAL A 805 26.67 -7.14 -29.90
C VAL A 805 26.01 -7.34 -28.54
N CYS A 806 25.10 -6.43 -28.20
CA CYS A 806 24.36 -6.40 -26.94
C CYS A 806 22.87 -6.18 -27.21
N VAL A 807 22.04 -6.53 -26.22
CA VAL A 807 20.65 -6.10 -26.12
C VAL A 807 20.57 -4.97 -25.12
N LEU A 808 19.98 -3.84 -25.51
CA LEU A 808 19.62 -2.71 -24.67
C LEU A 808 18.11 -2.69 -24.47
N THR A 809 17.65 -2.67 -23.21
CA THR A 809 16.23 -2.54 -22.92
C THR A 809 15.98 -1.84 -21.58
N ARG A 810 14.72 -1.46 -21.32
CA ARG A 810 14.28 -0.79 -20.09
C ARG A 810 13.05 -1.50 -19.53
N ASN A 811 12.97 -1.60 -18.21
CA ASN A 811 11.78 -2.11 -17.53
C ASN A 811 10.74 -1.00 -17.30
N PRO A 812 9.44 -1.25 -17.53
CA PRO A 812 8.85 -2.46 -18.13
C PRO A 812 9.00 -2.49 -19.66
N SER A 813 9.20 -3.68 -20.23
CA SER A 813 9.21 -3.91 -21.69
C SER A 813 7.98 -4.72 -22.07
N LEU A 814 7.14 -4.20 -22.97
CA LEU A 814 5.87 -4.82 -23.33
C LEU A 814 5.73 -5.07 -24.83
N HIS A 815 6.50 -4.37 -25.65
CA HIS A 815 6.53 -4.52 -27.10
C HIS A 815 7.89 -5.08 -27.55
N PRO A 816 7.96 -5.96 -28.58
CA PRO A 816 9.23 -6.47 -29.10
C PRO A 816 10.25 -5.37 -29.44
N GLY A 817 9.79 -4.24 -29.95
CA GLY A 817 10.62 -3.07 -30.25
C GLY A 817 11.28 -2.39 -29.04
N ASP A 818 10.85 -2.69 -27.80
CA ASP A 818 11.43 -2.13 -26.57
C ASP A 818 12.81 -2.72 -26.23
N ALA A 819 13.18 -3.83 -26.87
CA ALA A 819 14.52 -4.41 -26.83
C ALA A 819 15.26 -4.08 -28.13
N ARG A 820 16.39 -3.40 -28.01
CA ARG A 820 17.20 -2.94 -29.14
C ARG A 820 18.49 -3.73 -29.21
N VAL A 821 18.83 -4.25 -30.39
CA VAL A 821 20.16 -4.81 -30.65
C VAL A 821 21.10 -3.65 -30.97
N VAL A 822 22.21 -3.57 -30.24
CA VAL A 822 23.20 -2.49 -30.31
C VAL A 822 24.61 -3.09 -30.31
N GLN A 823 25.60 -2.29 -30.68
CA GLN A 823 27.01 -2.70 -30.64
C GLN A 823 27.74 -1.93 -29.53
N ALA A 824 28.27 -2.64 -28.54
CA ALA A 824 29.16 -2.03 -27.55
C ALA A 824 30.57 -1.87 -28.13
N VAL A 825 31.12 -0.66 -28.03
CA VAL A 825 32.43 -0.30 -28.60
C VAL A 825 33.32 0.34 -27.53
N ASP A 826 34.63 0.23 -27.72
CA ASP A 826 35.61 0.90 -26.85
C ASP A 826 35.93 2.30 -27.40
N VAL A 827 35.68 3.32 -26.59
CA VAL A 827 35.92 4.72 -26.93
C VAL A 827 36.75 5.36 -25.82
N PRO A 828 38.06 5.63 -26.05
CA PRO A 828 38.95 6.22 -25.06
C PRO A 828 38.46 7.53 -24.44
N ALA A 829 37.77 8.36 -25.22
CA ALA A 829 37.20 9.61 -24.74
C ALA A 829 36.13 9.42 -23.64
N LEU A 830 35.50 8.23 -23.56
CA LEU A 830 34.42 7.91 -22.63
C LEU A 830 34.87 7.08 -21.42
N HIS A 831 36.15 6.75 -21.28
CA HIS A 831 36.67 5.90 -20.18
C HIS A 831 36.44 6.45 -18.76
N HIS A 832 36.19 7.75 -18.64
CA HIS A 832 35.83 8.41 -17.39
C HIS A 832 34.40 8.07 -16.92
N LEU A 833 33.55 7.54 -17.80
CA LEU A 833 32.19 7.10 -17.51
C LEU A 833 32.19 5.62 -17.12
N LYS A 834 31.82 5.34 -15.86
CA LYS A 834 31.88 4.01 -15.26
C LYS A 834 30.53 3.67 -14.61
N ASN A 835 30.14 2.40 -14.70
CA ASN A 835 28.88 1.88 -14.16
C ASN A 835 27.63 2.61 -14.66
N CYS A 836 27.66 3.05 -15.92
CA CYS A 836 26.56 3.65 -16.65
C CYS A 836 26.65 3.25 -18.13
N VAL A 837 25.51 3.20 -18.81
CA VAL A 837 25.49 3.06 -20.28
C VAL A 837 25.48 4.44 -20.90
N VAL A 838 26.35 4.64 -21.90
CA VAL A 838 26.44 5.88 -22.67
C VAL A 838 25.76 5.66 -24.02
N LEU A 839 24.73 6.46 -24.29
CA LEU A 839 23.94 6.40 -25.51
C LEU A 839 24.40 7.48 -26.51
N PRO A 840 24.31 7.20 -27.82
CA PRO A 840 24.73 8.14 -28.86
C PRO A 840 23.80 9.34 -28.92
N GLN A 841 24.36 10.52 -29.20
CA GLN A 841 23.60 11.74 -29.50
C GLN A 841 23.37 11.98 -31.00
N THR A 842 23.75 11.03 -31.84
CA THR A 842 23.64 11.09 -33.31
C THR A 842 22.49 10.20 -33.80
N GLY A 843 22.10 10.33 -35.07
CA GLY A 843 21.06 9.51 -35.69
C GLY A 843 19.68 10.19 -35.76
N ASP A 844 18.69 9.44 -36.25
CA ASP A 844 17.34 9.92 -36.55
C ASP A 844 16.42 9.89 -35.33
N ARG A 845 16.67 8.97 -34.39
CA ARG A 845 15.92 8.81 -33.14
C ARG A 845 16.83 8.36 -32.00
N ASP A 846 16.59 8.88 -30.81
CA ASP A 846 17.37 8.54 -29.61
C ASP A 846 17.06 7.12 -29.12
N LEU A 847 18.08 6.37 -28.70
CA LEU A 847 17.92 4.99 -28.23
C LEU A 847 17.05 4.90 -26.96
N ALA A 848 17.08 5.92 -26.10
CA ALA A 848 16.34 5.94 -24.86
C ALA A 848 14.82 5.85 -25.10
N SER A 849 14.28 6.66 -26.01
CA SER A 849 12.87 6.69 -26.39
C SER A 849 12.42 5.44 -27.14
N MET A 850 13.35 4.70 -27.75
CA MET A 850 13.06 3.41 -28.39
C MET A 850 12.87 2.29 -27.36
N CYS A 851 13.45 2.42 -26.16
CA CYS A 851 13.29 1.47 -25.07
C CYS A 851 12.08 1.82 -24.19
N SER A 852 10.87 1.43 -24.62
CA SER A 852 9.62 1.64 -23.87
C SER A 852 9.31 3.13 -23.62
N GLY A 853 9.69 4.02 -24.55
CA GLY A 853 9.51 5.47 -24.41
C GLY A 853 10.28 6.08 -23.22
N GLY A 854 11.50 5.57 -22.96
CA GLY A 854 12.35 6.04 -21.88
C GLY A 854 13.01 7.39 -22.13
N ASP A 855 13.70 7.88 -21.09
CA ASP A 855 14.50 9.10 -21.10
C ASP A 855 15.77 8.91 -20.26
N LEU A 856 16.57 9.96 -20.08
CA LEU A 856 17.80 9.93 -19.29
C LEU A 856 17.64 10.68 -17.96
N ASP A 857 16.43 10.74 -17.39
CA ASP A 857 16.15 11.47 -16.13
C ASP A 857 16.39 10.64 -14.86
N GLY A 858 16.83 9.40 -15.05
CA GLY A 858 17.18 8.44 -14.02
C GLY A 858 16.69 7.01 -14.30
N ASP A 859 16.38 6.71 -15.56
CA ASP A 859 16.06 5.36 -16.03
C ASP A 859 17.26 4.41 -15.85
N ASP A 860 16.93 3.20 -15.40
CA ASP A 860 17.88 2.09 -15.35
C ASP A 860 17.69 1.25 -16.63
N TYR A 861 18.78 1.02 -17.34
CA TYR A 861 18.85 0.21 -18.55
C TYR A 861 19.45 -1.16 -18.25
N LEU A 862 18.86 -2.18 -18.84
CA LEU A 862 19.40 -3.53 -18.87
C LEU A 862 20.20 -3.71 -20.17
N VAL A 863 21.50 -3.97 -20.02
CA VAL A 863 22.41 -4.29 -21.13
C VAL A 863 22.83 -5.75 -21.00
N ILE A 864 22.56 -6.57 -22.01
CA ILE A 864 22.88 -8.01 -22.03
C ILE A 864 23.80 -8.30 -23.20
N TRP A 865 24.98 -8.88 -22.95
CA TRP A 865 25.92 -9.34 -23.98
C TRP A 865 26.12 -10.87 -23.96
N ASP A 866 25.17 -11.58 -23.35
CA ASP A 866 25.07 -13.03 -23.41
C ASP A 866 24.61 -13.46 -24.81
N LYS A 867 25.47 -14.16 -25.54
CA LYS A 867 25.22 -14.58 -26.93
C LYS A 867 23.96 -15.45 -27.10
N GLU A 868 23.55 -16.17 -26.07
CA GLU A 868 22.33 -17.01 -26.12
C GLU A 868 21.04 -16.20 -25.95
N LEU A 869 21.15 -14.94 -25.51
CA LEU A 869 20.03 -14.04 -25.26
C LEU A 869 19.95 -12.88 -26.27
N ILE A 870 20.82 -12.88 -27.28
CA ILE A 870 20.75 -11.93 -28.39
C ILE A 870 19.66 -12.42 -29.37
N PRO A 871 18.68 -11.57 -29.74
CA PRO A 871 17.71 -11.86 -30.79
C PRO A 871 18.33 -12.38 -32.09
N SER A 872 17.63 -13.30 -32.75
CA SER A 872 18.06 -13.95 -33.99
C SER A 872 17.72 -13.15 -35.24
#